data_AF-A0A409VJD6-F1
#
_entry.id   AF-A0A409VJD6-F1
#
_cell.length_a   1.000
_cell.length_b   1.000
_cell.length_c   1.000
_cell.angle_alpha   90.00
_cell.angle_beta   90.00
_cell.angle_gamma   90.00
#
_symmetry.space_group_name_H-M   'P 1'
#
loop_
_entity.id
_entity.type
_entity.pdbx_description
1 polymer ?
#
loop_
_entity_poly.entity_id
_entity_poly.type
_entity_poly.pdbx_seq_one_letter_code
_entity_poly.pdbx_strand_id
1 'polypeptide(L)'
;MMNQPPLKKGKYALASQFRDQPSYQLDGTTTRPSANWSKGLLYLPAELQLEILDCYPKITLLTKMPGAFGAILPENFLERTDVLRTLSQVCFAYRKTYLQLLWENVNVYCASRNLPLHSYTFAPAAECLVRISDGLVASPGLAKYVRTLNIGSLSRHRSDVVLPKLVSLLRSLPNLHTLHILRSNSQMSSRFKEPFEGATFPYIKNLVLQSHCGYILAACPCVESLWCTTRDSSKLVRTIEKHCESLKELRGFSLEEKYVTRIFKVAPDLHILEVPWNNYEPVLKHISLLRSLKTVVIVSDCIFPRGSCSSLEEVAGPPTKKRRISKLGGQVQVSPVFIDPTRVGALEKPANSDKGLLHLPVELQTEILEYFPRVTLRTRATHERPVLPIEYLERTDALRALSQVCVAYRRAYLRLLWDTVNACCATRIRKRKGCYNVDDNFYQHTAETLARKCDGLLANPALSSHVGTLNIVLTRHRHQIVLPKLAEVLQHLPNLHTLHILHTHTQMGGSILRNPFEGKTYPNIRTLVIQGYCHHILACCPNLRTLWCIRDDGKKLLSPILERCKALEEVRGFDLEEKHLQSTSYLCIPMESSLLTCLPELINATPNLRVFEVTLNNYEVHVWFCLAGTLLLKINFNAKLVLKHLPKWKKLAAVVLREGRGPESPDNPGYSKFQTCIRVIKSRLESLPQSEVRNRDVCLLYE
;
A
#
# COMPACT_ATOMS: atom_id res chain seq x y z
N MET A 1 -6.72 42.22 38.28
CA MET A 1 -6.35 40.97 38.98
C MET A 1 -7.56 40.06 38.99
N MET A 2 -7.45 38.80 38.57
CA MET A 2 -8.46 37.76 38.80
C MET A 2 -7.74 36.42 38.93
N ASN A 3 -8.05 35.65 39.98
CA ASN A 3 -7.37 34.39 40.28
C ASN A 3 -8.09 33.23 39.58
N GLN A 4 -7.36 32.45 38.76
CA GLN A 4 -7.83 31.13 38.33
C GLN A 4 -7.36 30.04 39.31
N PRO A 5 -8.18 29.01 39.59
CA PRO A 5 -7.83 27.96 40.54
C PRO A 5 -6.75 27.01 40.00
N PRO A 6 -5.94 26.38 40.87
CA PRO A 6 -4.86 25.49 40.45
C PRO A 6 -5.40 24.17 39.87
N LEU A 7 -5.03 23.86 38.63
CA LEU A 7 -5.30 22.56 38.00
C LEU A 7 -4.63 21.42 38.79
N LYS A 8 -5.43 20.44 39.23
CA LYS A 8 -4.95 19.26 39.95
C LYS A 8 -4.00 18.43 39.07
N LYS A 9 -2.74 18.28 39.51
CA LYS A 9 -1.72 17.47 38.80
C LYS A 9 -2.04 15.98 38.89
N GLY A 10 -2.59 15.40 37.83
CA GLY A 10 -2.69 13.94 37.67
C GLY A 10 -1.30 13.31 37.54
N LYS A 11 -0.89 12.51 38.55
CA LYS A 11 0.40 11.79 38.54
C LYS A 11 0.33 10.54 37.66
N TYR A 12 0.64 10.66 36.37
CA TYR A 12 0.94 9.49 35.53
C TYR A 12 2.35 8.96 35.84
N ALA A 13 2.43 8.03 36.80
CA ALA A 13 3.68 7.47 37.30
C ALA A 13 4.26 6.39 36.38
N LEU A 14 4.91 6.80 35.29
CA LEU A 14 5.63 5.91 34.36
C LEU A 14 7.17 5.94 34.51
N ALA A 15 7.67 6.63 35.54
CA ALA A 15 9.10 6.84 35.79
C ALA A 15 9.60 6.25 37.14
N SER A 16 8.72 5.66 37.95
CA SER A 16 9.04 5.20 39.32
C SER A 16 9.42 3.71 39.43
N GLN A 17 9.51 2.97 38.32
CA GLN A 17 9.98 1.57 38.27
C GLN A 17 11.47 1.44 37.85
N PHE A 18 12.22 2.54 37.81
CA PHE A 18 13.61 2.59 37.33
C PHE A 18 14.60 3.18 38.33
N ARG A 19 14.30 3.11 39.63
CA ARG A 19 15.29 3.31 40.69
C ARG A 19 15.50 2.03 41.47
N ASP A 20 16.75 1.80 41.84
CA ASP A 20 17.20 0.90 42.89
C ASP A 20 16.81 -0.58 42.69
N GLN A 21 17.32 -1.19 41.61
CA GLN A 21 17.70 -2.61 41.71
C GLN A 21 18.96 -2.70 42.57
N PRO A 22 18.99 -3.55 43.62
CA PRO A 22 20.20 -3.73 44.42
C PRO A 22 21.30 -4.39 43.58
N SER A 23 22.56 -4.08 43.92
CA SER A 23 23.73 -4.75 43.34
C SER A 23 23.77 -6.21 43.80
N TYR A 24 23.18 -7.10 43.02
CA TYR A 24 23.29 -8.55 43.22
C TYR A 24 24.75 -8.98 43.08
N GLN A 25 25.44 -9.08 44.21
CA GLN A 25 26.67 -9.86 44.31
C GLN A 25 26.30 -11.33 44.09
N LEU A 26 27.06 -11.99 43.20
CA LEU A 26 26.81 -13.37 42.80
C LEU A 26 27.54 -14.32 43.73
N ASP A 27 26.90 -14.70 44.84
CA ASP A 27 27.40 -15.78 45.70
C ASP A 27 27.45 -17.11 44.93
N GLY A 28 28.65 -17.69 44.89
CA GLY A 28 29.09 -18.60 43.82
C GLY A 28 28.61 -20.05 43.87
N THR A 29 27.47 -20.35 44.51
CA THR A 29 27.06 -21.74 44.81
C THR A 29 25.66 -22.16 44.35
N THR A 30 24.82 -21.25 43.83
CA THR A 30 23.52 -21.65 43.29
C THR A 30 23.66 -22.35 41.92
N THR A 31 23.19 -23.60 41.85
CA THR A 31 23.14 -24.38 40.60
C THR A 31 22.37 -23.64 39.52
N ARG A 32 23.04 -23.32 38.40
CA ARG A 32 22.40 -22.65 37.25
C ARG A 32 21.14 -23.42 36.83
N PRO A 33 19.95 -22.80 36.77
CA PRO A 33 18.80 -23.42 36.13
C PRO A 33 19.15 -23.64 34.65
N SER A 34 19.09 -24.88 34.19
CA SER A 34 19.35 -25.26 32.79
C SER A 34 18.19 -24.87 31.89
N ALA A 35 17.91 -23.56 31.83
CA ALA A 35 16.92 -22.97 30.94
C ALA A 35 17.21 -23.41 29.51
N ASN A 36 16.23 -24.04 28.87
CA ASN A 36 16.46 -24.80 27.66
C ASN A 36 16.43 -23.86 26.42
N TRP A 37 17.51 -23.08 26.25
CA TRP A 37 17.70 -22.09 25.18
C TRP A 37 17.73 -22.69 23.75
N SER A 38 17.53 -23.99 23.61
CA SER A 38 17.60 -24.77 22.36
C SER A 38 16.44 -24.53 21.38
N LYS A 39 15.53 -23.58 21.66
CA LYS A 39 14.27 -23.36 20.91
C LYS A 39 13.88 -21.88 20.89
N GLY A 40 13.28 -21.43 19.80
CA GLY A 40 12.75 -20.06 19.63
C GLY A 40 13.64 -19.14 18.79
N LEU A 41 13.27 -17.85 18.70
CA LEU A 41 13.91 -16.89 17.79
C LEU A 41 15.39 -16.64 18.14
N LEU A 42 15.75 -16.71 19.42
CA LEU A 42 17.14 -16.61 19.89
C LEU A 42 18.05 -17.77 19.47
N TYR A 43 17.50 -18.90 19.01
CA TYR A 43 18.30 -20.02 18.50
C TYR A 43 18.80 -19.76 17.07
N LEU A 44 18.19 -18.82 16.34
CA LEU A 44 18.68 -18.41 15.02
C LEU A 44 20.01 -17.64 15.16
N PRO A 45 20.95 -17.78 14.21
CA PRO A 45 22.06 -16.84 14.04
C PRO A 45 21.58 -15.39 14.01
N ALA A 46 22.38 -14.46 14.53
CA ALA A 46 22.00 -13.05 14.68
C ALA A 46 21.65 -12.39 13.33
N GLU A 47 22.29 -12.87 12.26
CA GLU A 47 22.07 -12.49 10.87
C GLU A 47 20.63 -12.78 10.43
N LEU A 48 20.10 -13.97 10.75
CA LEU A 48 18.71 -14.33 10.43
C LEU A 48 17.71 -13.60 11.34
N GLN A 49 18.07 -13.33 12.60
CA GLN A 49 17.24 -12.48 13.47
C GLN A 49 17.13 -11.06 12.89
N LEU A 50 18.23 -10.52 12.36
CA LEU A 50 18.25 -9.22 11.68
C LEU A 50 17.51 -9.26 10.34
N GLU A 51 17.63 -10.31 9.53
CA GLU A 51 16.88 -10.46 8.27
C GLU A 51 15.36 -10.47 8.51
N ILE A 52 14.88 -11.22 9.52
CA ILE A 52 13.47 -11.24 9.94
C ILE A 52 13.01 -9.85 10.38
N LEU A 53 13.83 -9.13 11.16
CA LEU A 53 13.51 -7.77 11.57
C LEU A 53 13.50 -6.79 10.39
N ASP A 54 14.36 -7.00 9.39
CA ASP A 54 14.52 -6.17 8.20
C ASP A 54 13.40 -6.37 7.16
N CYS A 55 12.52 -7.36 7.36
CA CYS A 55 11.22 -7.40 6.69
C CYS A 55 10.28 -6.25 7.11
N TYR A 56 10.42 -5.69 8.32
CA TYR A 56 9.61 -4.57 8.77
C TYR A 56 10.16 -3.22 8.25
N PRO A 57 9.30 -2.29 7.79
CA PRO A 57 9.73 -1.02 7.20
C PRO A 57 10.67 -0.20 8.09
N LYS A 58 11.92 -0.06 7.66
CA LYS A 58 12.87 0.91 8.22
C LYS A 58 12.61 2.30 7.64
N ILE A 59 12.60 3.30 8.51
CA ILE A 59 12.74 4.70 8.10
C ILE A 59 14.19 4.86 7.62
N THR A 60 14.37 5.08 6.33
CA THR A 60 15.69 5.30 5.72
C THR A 60 15.77 6.73 5.18
N LEU A 61 16.96 7.17 4.79
CA LEU A 61 17.13 8.39 3.99
C LEU A 61 16.14 8.40 2.80
N LEU A 62 16.08 7.30 2.04
CA LEU A 62 15.31 7.18 0.80
C LEU A 62 13.79 6.98 0.98
N THR A 63 13.25 7.12 2.20
CA THR A 63 11.80 7.02 2.44
C THR A 63 11.08 8.23 1.82
N LYS A 64 10.59 8.09 0.57
CA LYS A 64 9.80 9.11 -0.15
C LYS A 64 8.60 9.56 0.72
N MET A 65 8.71 10.73 1.34
CA MET A 65 7.62 11.32 2.12
C MET A 65 6.48 11.77 1.19
N PRO A 66 5.22 11.33 1.40
CA PRO A 66 4.12 11.62 0.49
C PRO A 66 3.65 13.09 0.56
N GLY A 67 4.25 13.94 -0.27
CA GLY A 67 3.75 15.27 -0.62
C GLY A 67 4.06 16.39 0.37
N ALA A 68 3.90 17.63 -0.10
CA ALA A 68 4.13 18.85 0.66
C ALA A 68 3.10 19.12 1.77
N PHE A 69 1.97 18.40 1.76
CA PHE A 69 0.86 18.55 2.71
C PHE A 69 0.50 17.19 3.30
N GLY A 70 0.39 17.08 4.63
CA GLY A 70 -0.05 15.85 5.31
C GLY A 70 1.11 14.98 5.81
N ALA A 71 1.72 14.14 4.97
CA ALA A 71 2.76 13.14 5.28
C ALA A 71 3.03 12.83 6.77
N ILE A 72 2.08 12.16 7.42
CA ILE A 72 2.42 11.22 8.50
C ILE A 72 3.21 10.09 7.84
N LEU A 73 4.25 9.56 8.50
CA LEU A 73 4.80 8.27 8.05
C LEU A 73 3.71 7.21 8.22
N PRO A 74 3.40 6.39 7.20
CA PRO A 74 2.46 5.29 7.33
C PRO A 74 2.77 4.42 8.56
N GLU A 75 1.74 3.88 9.20
CA GLU A 75 1.89 3.24 10.52
C GLU A 75 2.84 2.04 10.52
N ASN A 76 3.06 1.42 9.37
CA ASN A 76 4.02 0.33 9.19
C ASN A 76 5.47 0.72 9.49
N PHE A 77 5.83 2.01 9.47
CA PHE A 77 7.14 2.48 9.95
C PHE A 77 7.28 2.43 11.50
N LEU A 78 6.18 2.25 12.26
CA LEU A 78 6.26 1.92 13.68
C LEU A 78 6.40 0.43 13.95
N GLU A 79 5.93 -0.45 13.07
CA GLU A 79 5.86 -1.90 13.30
C GLU A 79 7.19 -2.49 13.77
N ARG A 80 8.31 -2.15 13.11
CA ARG A 80 9.65 -2.60 13.54
C ARG A 80 9.95 -2.19 14.99
N THR A 81 9.60 -0.96 15.36
CA THR A 81 9.84 -0.41 16.71
C THR A 81 8.97 -1.12 17.74
N ASP A 82 7.71 -1.42 17.40
CA ASP A 82 6.76 -2.06 18.30
C ASP A 82 7.05 -3.56 18.45
N VAL A 83 7.45 -4.25 17.37
CA VAL A 83 7.95 -5.63 17.38
C VAL A 83 9.23 -5.74 18.21
N LEU A 84 10.22 -4.85 18.00
CA LEU A 84 11.44 -4.82 18.81
C LEU A 84 11.15 -4.55 20.30
N ARG A 85 10.18 -3.68 20.61
CA ARG A 85 9.75 -3.44 21.99
C ARG A 85 9.13 -4.68 22.62
N THR A 86 8.17 -5.31 21.95
CA THR A 86 7.54 -6.55 22.38
C THR A 86 8.57 -7.66 22.58
N LEU A 87 9.46 -7.88 21.60
CA LEU A 87 10.56 -8.84 21.71
C LEU A 87 11.45 -8.53 22.92
N SER A 88 11.87 -7.28 23.13
CA SER A 88 12.70 -6.88 24.27
C SER A 88 12.05 -7.07 25.66
N GLN A 89 10.74 -7.36 25.70
CA GLN A 89 9.97 -7.61 26.92
C GLN A 89 9.72 -9.10 27.20
N VAL A 90 10.00 -10.02 26.26
CA VAL A 90 9.69 -11.46 26.39
C VAL A 90 10.45 -12.14 27.55
N CYS A 91 11.79 -11.98 27.62
CA CYS A 91 12.61 -12.50 28.71
C CYS A 91 13.98 -11.79 28.78
N PHE A 92 14.81 -12.10 29.77
CA PHE A 92 16.11 -11.46 29.98
C PHE A 92 17.06 -11.54 28.77
N ALA A 93 17.18 -12.70 28.10
CA ALA A 93 18.05 -12.84 26.94
C ALA A 93 17.49 -12.12 25.70
N TYR A 94 16.17 -12.20 25.48
CA TYR A 94 15.50 -11.41 24.43
C TYR A 94 15.72 -9.90 24.68
N ARG A 95 15.62 -9.45 25.93
CA ARG A 95 15.95 -8.08 26.34
C ARG A 95 17.42 -7.74 26.04
N LYS A 96 18.36 -8.62 26.37
CA LYS A 96 19.80 -8.41 26.09
C LYS A 96 20.08 -8.21 24.59
N THR A 97 19.42 -8.96 23.72
CA THR A 97 19.59 -8.85 22.25
C THR A 97 18.80 -7.68 21.65
N TYR A 98 17.48 -7.67 21.82
CA TYR A 98 16.59 -6.76 21.07
C TYR A 98 16.50 -5.35 21.65
N LEU A 99 16.85 -5.13 22.93
CA LEU A 99 16.85 -3.77 23.50
C LEU A 99 17.91 -2.86 22.84
N GLN A 100 19.08 -3.40 22.47
CA GLN A 100 20.07 -2.64 21.70
C GLN A 100 19.51 -2.24 20.33
N LEU A 101 18.91 -3.18 19.61
CA LEU A 101 18.33 -2.96 18.27
C LEU A 101 17.12 -2.01 18.30
N LEU A 102 16.34 -2.01 19.40
CA LEU A 102 15.25 -1.08 19.64
C LEU A 102 15.75 0.38 19.79
N TRP A 103 16.83 0.58 20.53
CA TRP A 103 17.38 1.91 20.80
C TRP A 103 18.37 2.40 19.73
N GLU A 104 18.84 1.55 18.82
CA GLU A 104 19.74 1.95 17.73
C GLU A 104 19.13 3.04 16.82
N ASN A 105 17.81 2.99 16.61
CA ASN A 105 17.07 3.92 15.75
C ASN A 105 15.88 4.53 16.50
N VAL A 106 16.11 5.67 17.16
CA VAL A 106 15.09 6.35 17.98
C VAL A 106 14.13 7.15 17.09
N ASN A 107 12.86 6.79 17.15
CA ASN A 107 11.81 7.31 16.26
C ASN A 107 10.83 8.21 17.02
N VAL A 108 10.86 9.53 16.76
CA VAL A 108 10.09 10.56 17.47
C VAL A 108 9.05 11.18 16.52
N TYR A 109 7.84 10.61 16.51
CA TYR A 109 6.79 10.94 15.54
C TYR A 109 5.43 11.23 16.20
N CYS A 110 4.64 12.13 15.59
CA CYS A 110 3.18 12.15 15.77
C CYS A 110 2.54 10.98 15.02
N ALA A 111 2.79 9.76 15.50
CA ALA A 111 2.12 8.54 15.06
C ALA A 111 1.36 7.96 16.26
N SER A 112 0.36 8.71 16.72
CA SER A 112 -0.67 8.16 17.61
C SER A 112 -1.68 7.44 16.74
N ARG A 113 -1.75 6.11 16.85
CA ARG A 113 -2.69 5.25 16.09
C ARG A 113 -4.17 5.63 16.25
N ASN A 114 -4.48 6.49 17.23
CA ASN A 114 -5.84 6.89 17.61
C ASN A 114 -6.14 8.38 17.32
N LEU A 115 -5.22 9.15 16.71
CA LEU A 115 -5.49 10.54 16.34
C LEU A 115 -5.89 10.64 14.86
N PRO A 116 -7.06 11.21 14.51
CA PRO A 116 -7.52 11.29 13.12
C PRO A 116 -6.57 12.13 12.27
N LEU A 117 -6.46 11.78 10.98
CA LEU A 117 -5.46 12.22 9.98
C LEU A 117 -5.41 13.74 9.68
N HIS A 118 -6.20 14.55 10.38
CA HIS A 118 -6.25 16.01 10.29
C HIS A 118 -5.88 16.71 11.62
N SER A 119 -5.86 15.98 12.74
CA SER A 119 -5.55 16.50 14.07
C SER A 119 -4.03 16.55 14.35
N TYR A 120 -3.29 17.22 13.46
CA TYR A 120 -1.84 17.46 13.56
C TYR A 120 -1.49 18.40 14.73
N THR A 121 -1.82 18.00 15.95
CA THR A 121 -1.30 18.62 17.15
C THR A 121 0.19 18.34 17.21
N PHE A 122 1.00 19.39 17.15
CA PHE A 122 2.45 19.26 17.31
C PHE A 122 2.85 19.01 18.78
N ALA A 123 1.89 19.11 19.72
CA ALA A 123 2.09 18.89 21.14
C ALA A 123 2.51 17.44 21.46
N PRO A 124 1.80 16.37 21.02
CA PRO A 124 2.28 14.99 21.16
C PRO A 124 3.71 14.73 20.67
N ALA A 125 4.16 15.31 19.54
CA ALA A 125 5.55 15.18 19.10
C ALA A 125 6.53 15.90 20.04
N ALA A 126 6.20 17.13 20.46
CA ALA A 126 6.98 17.90 21.42
C ALA A 126 7.12 17.18 22.77
N GLU A 127 6.01 16.66 23.31
CA GLU A 127 5.98 15.94 24.58
C GLU A 127 6.66 14.56 24.48
N CYS A 128 6.50 13.86 23.36
CA CYS A 128 7.23 12.62 23.10
C CYS A 128 8.74 12.87 23.01
N LEU A 129 9.17 13.95 22.33
CA LEU A 129 10.57 14.35 22.24
C LEU A 129 11.15 14.71 23.61
N VAL A 130 10.44 15.50 24.42
CA VAL A 130 10.87 15.85 25.79
C VAL A 130 10.97 14.59 26.65
N ARG A 131 9.98 13.70 26.64
CA ARG A 131 9.99 12.43 27.39
C ARG A 131 11.14 11.50 26.96
N ILE A 132 11.41 11.39 25.67
CA ILE A 132 12.52 10.59 25.14
C ILE A 132 13.87 11.24 25.49
N SER A 133 13.98 12.57 25.43
CA SER A 133 15.16 13.32 25.86
C SER A 133 15.46 13.06 27.33
N ASP A 134 14.48 13.26 28.21
CA ASP A 134 14.62 13.04 29.65
C ASP A 134 14.96 11.58 29.98
N GLY A 135 14.28 10.62 29.33
CA GLY A 135 14.53 9.19 29.54
C GLY A 135 15.94 8.74 29.14
N LEU A 136 16.46 9.23 28.00
CA LEU A 136 17.79 8.87 27.52
C LEU A 136 18.91 9.62 28.26
N VAL A 137 18.73 10.91 28.59
CA VAL A 137 19.66 11.67 29.44
C VAL A 137 19.77 11.04 30.84
N ALA A 138 18.66 10.55 31.40
CA ALA A 138 18.67 9.79 32.65
C ALA A 138 19.19 8.34 32.52
N SER A 139 19.39 7.84 31.29
CA SER A 139 19.78 6.45 31.02
C SER A 139 21.01 6.33 30.08
N PRO A 140 22.23 6.75 30.50
CA PRO A 140 23.44 6.67 29.66
C PRO A 140 23.72 5.27 29.09
N GLY A 141 23.36 4.21 29.84
CA GLY A 141 23.47 2.82 29.42
C GLY A 141 22.55 2.41 28.25
N LEU A 142 21.51 3.21 27.94
CA LEU A 142 20.70 3.09 26.72
C LEU A 142 21.14 4.10 25.65
N ALA A 143 21.49 5.32 26.06
CA ALA A 143 21.97 6.39 25.19
C ALA A 143 23.14 5.96 24.29
N LYS A 144 24.06 5.14 24.81
CA LYS A 144 25.18 4.56 24.06
C LYS A 144 24.78 3.67 22.87
N TYR A 145 23.54 3.17 22.80
CA TYR A 145 23.09 2.37 21.66
C TYR A 145 22.56 3.23 20.51
N VAL A 146 22.13 4.46 20.77
CA VAL A 146 21.50 5.31 19.76
C VAL A 146 22.50 5.74 18.69
N ARG A 147 22.21 5.40 17.44
CA ARG A 147 23.00 5.75 16.25
C ARG A 147 22.26 6.65 15.28
N THR A 148 20.94 6.45 15.17
CA THR A 148 20.02 7.27 14.39
C THR A 148 18.98 7.89 15.31
N LEU A 149 18.79 9.22 15.21
CA LEU A 149 17.67 9.93 15.81
C LEU A 149 16.79 10.51 14.70
N ASN A 150 15.57 9.99 14.58
CA ASN A 150 14.57 10.39 13.61
C ASN A 150 13.49 11.25 14.28
N ILE A 151 13.31 12.49 13.84
CA ILE A 151 12.32 13.44 14.36
C ILE A 151 11.36 13.82 13.23
N GLY A 152 10.10 13.43 13.37
CA GLY A 152 9.06 13.64 12.37
C GLY A 152 8.64 15.09 12.19
N SER A 153 8.61 15.88 13.28
CA SER A 153 8.36 17.32 13.21
C SER A 153 8.83 18.08 14.45
N LEU A 154 9.55 19.18 14.23
CA LEU A 154 9.73 20.26 15.20
C LEU A 154 8.75 21.40 14.92
N SER A 155 8.27 22.08 15.97
CA SER A 155 7.25 23.13 15.86
C SER A 155 7.44 24.24 16.88
N ARG A 156 6.67 25.32 16.73
CA ARG A 156 6.62 26.42 17.70
C ARG A 156 6.12 26.00 19.08
N HIS A 157 5.31 24.94 19.20
CA HIS A 157 4.71 24.51 20.46
C HIS A 157 5.78 24.12 21.49
N ARG A 158 5.84 24.87 22.60
CA ARG A 158 6.81 24.69 23.70
C ARG A 158 8.27 24.58 23.24
N SER A 159 8.63 25.28 22.17
CA SER A 159 9.98 25.23 21.57
C SER A 159 11.08 25.70 22.54
N ASP A 160 10.72 26.61 23.43
CA ASP A 160 11.43 27.03 24.65
C ASP A 160 11.83 25.87 25.59
N VAL A 161 11.03 24.80 25.68
CA VAL A 161 11.35 23.59 26.45
C VAL A 161 11.95 22.50 25.56
N VAL A 162 11.38 22.31 24.37
CA VAL A 162 11.72 21.20 23.45
C VAL A 162 13.13 21.33 22.89
N LEU A 163 13.58 22.54 22.54
CA LEU A 163 14.89 22.71 21.90
C LEU A 163 16.06 22.55 22.89
N PRO A 164 16.03 23.13 24.12
CA PRO A 164 17.05 22.81 25.13
C PRO A 164 17.06 21.32 25.51
N LYS A 165 15.89 20.65 25.55
CA LYS A 165 15.82 19.20 25.78
C LYS A 165 16.39 18.39 24.62
N LEU A 166 16.17 18.79 23.37
CA LEU A 166 16.81 18.20 22.20
C LEU A 166 18.34 18.40 22.24
N VAL A 167 18.84 19.58 22.59
CA VAL A 167 20.29 19.85 22.71
C VAL A 167 20.91 19.03 23.84
N SER A 168 20.22 18.90 24.98
CA SER A 168 20.63 18.04 26.09
C SER A 168 20.63 16.56 25.71
N LEU A 169 19.67 16.11 24.89
CA LEU A 169 19.66 14.76 24.31
C LEU A 169 20.83 14.56 23.35
N LEU A 170 21.05 15.44 22.37
CA LEU A 170 22.14 15.30 21.41
C LEU A 170 23.52 15.25 22.08
N ARG A 171 23.72 15.97 23.19
CA ARG A 171 24.95 15.89 24.02
C ARG A 171 25.10 14.55 24.77
N SER A 172 24.01 13.81 25.03
CA SER A 172 24.04 12.55 25.78
C SER A 172 24.16 11.29 24.91
N LEU A 173 24.12 11.41 23.57
CA LEU A 173 24.18 10.29 22.63
C LEU A 173 25.58 10.17 21.97
N PRO A 174 26.59 9.52 22.61
CA PRO A 174 27.98 9.53 22.13
C PRO A 174 28.20 8.81 20.79
N ASN A 175 27.27 7.94 20.38
CA ASN A 175 27.34 7.15 19.14
C ASN A 175 26.38 7.64 18.05
N LEU A 176 25.73 8.80 18.24
CA LEU A 176 24.79 9.37 17.26
C LEU A 176 25.55 9.90 16.04
N HIS A 177 25.46 9.17 14.93
CA HIS A 177 26.05 9.56 13.65
C HIS A 177 25.03 10.03 12.60
N THR A 178 23.73 9.86 12.87
CA THR A 178 22.65 10.21 11.94
C THR A 178 21.51 10.95 12.64
N LEU A 179 21.19 12.16 12.20
CA LEU A 179 20.08 12.97 12.69
C LEU A 179 19.14 13.35 11.54
N HIS A 180 17.87 12.96 11.64
CA HIS A 180 16.85 13.35 10.67
C HIS A 180 15.79 14.24 11.34
N ILE A 181 15.53 15.42 10.79
CA ILE A 181 14.44 16.31 11.16
C ILE A 181 13.61 16.55 9.91
N LEU A 182 12.67 15.64 9.64
CA LEU A 182 11.92 15.59 8.38
C LEU A 182 11.02 16.82 8.19
N ARG A 183 10.60 17.46 9.30
CA ARG A 183 9.82 18.69 9.29
C ARG A 183 10.22 19.66 10.37
N SER A 184 10.17 20.94 10.05
CA SER A 184 10.24 22.03 11.01
C SER A 184 9.32 23.16 10.56
N ASN A 185 8.62 23.83 11.48
CA ASN A 185 7.86 25.03 11.10
C ASN A 185 8.84 26.15 10.66
N SER A 186 8.61 26.81 9.53
CA SER A 186 9.54 27.81 8.97
C SER A 186 9.86 28.98 9.92
N GLN A 187 8.94 29.32 10.83
CA GLN A 187 9.13 30.35 11.85
C GLN A 187 10.03 29.89 13.02
N MET A 188 10.49 28.64 13.04
CA MET A 188 11.50 28.16 13.99
C MET A 188 12.90 28.71 13.70
N SER A 189 13.12 29.32 12.53
CA SER A 189 14.41 29.91 12.09
C SER A 189 15.17 30.63 13.21
N SER A 190 14.50 31.52 13.94
CA SER A 190 15.08 32.29 15.05
C SER A 190 15.12 31.51 16.36
N ARG A 191 14.11 30.69 16.64
CA ARG A 191 14.03 29.87 17.87
C ARG A 191 15.11 28.78 17.95
N PHE A 192 15.69 28.38 16.82
CA PHE A 192 16.86 27.52 16.80
C PHE A 192 18.17 28.22 17.20
N LYS A 193 18.25 29.56 17.24
CA LYS A 193 19.50 30.27 17.55
C LYS A 193 19.97 29.98 18.98
N GLU A 194 19.26 30.52 19.97
CA GLU A 194 19.61 30.47 21.39
C GLU A 194 19.97 29.06 21.91
N PRO A 195 19.26 27.97 21.57
CA PRO A 195 19.62 26.64 22.09
C PRO A 195 20.83 25.98 21.40
N PHE A 196 21.13 26.34 20.13
CA PHE A 196 22.19 25.71 19.33
C PHE A 196 23.43 26.59 19.15
N GLU A 197 23.36 27.89 19.45
CA GLU A 197 24.50 28.79 19.42
C GLU A 197 25.54 28.38 20.47
N GLY A 198 26.78 28.12 20.03
CA GLY A 198 27.83 27.54 20.87
C GLY A 198 27.67 26.03 21.17
N ALA A 199 26.66 25.35 20.64
CA ALA A 199 26.57 23.89 20.71
C ALA A 199 27.37 23.23 19.57
N THR A 200 28.02 22.11 19.86
CA THR A 200 28.76 21.32 18.87
C THR A 200 28.47 19.82 19.00
N PHE A 201 28.33 19.15 17.87
CA PHE A 201 27.99 17.73 17.74
C PHE A 201 28.89 17.05 16.69
N PRO A 202 30.21 16.89 16.97
CA PRO A 202 31.18 16.39 15.99
C PRO A 202 30.97 14.92 15.55
N TYR A 203 30.08 14.19 16.24
CA TYR A 203 29.77 12.80 15.91
C TYR A 203 28.73 12.67 14.78
N ILE A 204 27.92 13.70 14.52
CA ILE A 204 26.83 13.66 13.55
C ILE A 204 27.39 13.85 12.13
N LYS A 205 27.45 12.74 11.38
CA LYS A 205 27.96 12.67 10.00
C LYS A 205 26.87 12.78 8.94
N ASN A 206 25.66 12.32 9.24
CA ASN A 206 24.54 12.27 8.30
C ASN A 206 23.37 13.11 8.83
N LEU A 207 22.86 14.02 8.01
CA LEU A 207 21.95 15.05 8.47
C LEU A 207 20.84 15.33 7.44
N VAL A 208 19.58 15.08 7.81
CA VAL A 208 18.40 15.42 7.01
C VAL A 208 17.67 16.57 7.69
N LEU A 209 17.50 17.70 7.01
CA LEU A 209 16.96 18.94 7.56
C LEU A 209 16.00 19.65 6.59
N GLN A 210 15.27 20.63 7.12
CA GLN A 210 14.61 21.67 6.32
C GLN A 210 15.47 22.93 6.28
N SER A 211 15.35 23.74 5.23
CA SER A 211 16.34 24.78 4.94
C SER A 211 16.49 25.89 5.98
N HIS A 212 15.46 26.11 6.80
CA HIS A 212 15.49 27.03 7.94
C HIS A 212 16.09 26.46 9.23
N CYS A 213 16.63 25.24 9.21
CA CYS A 213 17.30 24.61 10.35
C CYS A 213 18.82 24.91 10.42
N GLY A 214 19.25 26.05 9.87
CA GLY A 214 20.67 26.39 9.72
C GLY A 214 21.50 26.37 11.02
N TYR A 215 20.92 26.76 12.16
CA TYR A 215 21.64 26.67 13.45
C TYR A 215 21.90 25.23 13.91
N ILE A 216 21.07 24.26 13.51
CA ILE A 216 21.31 22.83 13.78
C ILE A 216 22.48 22.33 12.92
N LEU A 217 22.53 22.74 11.65
CA LEU A 217 23.64 22.43 10.74
C LEU A 217 24.95 23.08 11.20
N ALA A 218 24.92 24.33 11.66
CA ALA A 218 26.10 25.04 12.20
C ALA A 218 26.70 24.33 13.42
N ALA A 219 25.87 23.67 14.23
CA ALA A 219 26.30 22.87 15.37
C ALA A 219 26.89 21.50 14.98
N CYS A 220 26.86 21.07 13.72
CA CYS A 220 27.33 19.77 13.26
C CYS A 220 28.51 19.91 12.27
N PRO A 221 29.74 20.20 12.75
CA PRO A 221 30.87 20.56 11.88
C PRO A 221 31.38 19.40 10.99
N CYS A 222 31.19 18.15 11.44
CA CYS A 222 31.70 16.95 10.79
C CYS A 222 30.65 16.26 9.88
N VAL A 223 29.69 17.00 9.36
CA VAL A 223 28.66 16.47 8.46
C VAL A 223 29.27 16.10 7.11
N GLU A 224 29.20 14.82 6.77
CA GLU A 224 29.65 14.24 5.51
C GLU A 224 28.52 14.08 4.50
N SER A 225 27.26 13.91 4.95
CA SER A 225 26.08 13.80 4.07
C SER A 225 24.93 14.68 4.56
N LEU A 226 24.44 15.57 3.68
CA LEU A 226 23.40 16.56 3.98
C LEU A 226 22.25 16.51 2.97
N TRP A 227 21.02 16.29 3.47
CA TRP A 227 19.79 16.35 2.66
C TRP A 227 18.88 17.49 3.14
N CYS A 228 18.54 18.41 2.23
CA CYS A 228 17.48 19.40 2.42
C CYS A 228 16.12 18.86 1.93
N THR A 229 15.14 18.64 2.81
CA THR A 229 13.79 18.14 2.42
C THR A 229 12.84 19.24 1.93
N THR A 230 13.35 20.43 1.63
CA THR A 230 12.59 21.60 1.19
C THR A 230 13.24 22.23 -0.03
N ARG A 231 12.46 22.52 -1.08
CA ARG A 231 13.00 22.99 -2.37
C ARG A 231 13.87 24.26 -2.25
N ASP A 232 13.39 25.32 -1.60
CA ASP A 232 14.24 26.48 -1.27
C ASP A 232 15.31 26.03 -0.26
N SER A 233 16.56 25.98 -0.71
CA SER A 233 17.73 25.59 0.08
C SER A 233 18.65 26.77 0.45
N SER A 234 18.33 27.98 -0.03
CA SER A 234 19.20 29.17 -0.03
C SER A 234 19.80 29.52 1.35
N LYS A 235 19.03 29.28 2.41
CA LYS A 235 19.40 29.54 3.80
C LYS A 235 20.51 28.64 4.33
N LEU A 236 20.58 27.38 3.89
CA LEU A 236 21.64 26.45 4.30
C LEU A 236 22.97 26.75 3.61
N VAL A 237 22.97 27.34 2.42
CA VAL A 237 24.19 27.61 1.63
C VAL A 237 25.20 28.43 2.44
N ARG A 238 24.73 29.48 3.14
CA ARG A 238 25.54 30.33 4.03
C ARG A 238 26.05 29.63 5.29
N THR A 239 25.44 28.51 5.67
CA THR A 239 25.87 27.68 6.81
C THR A 239 26.89 26.65 6.36
N ILE A 240 26.65 25.98 5.23
CA ILE A 240 27.58 25.05 4.59
C ILE A 240 28.95 25.73 4.40
N GLU A 241 28.92 26.93 3.82
CA GLU A 241 30.06 27.83 3.56
C GLU A 241 30.90 28.20 4.80
N LYS A 242 30.38 28.02 6.02
CA LYS A 242 31.03 28.42 7.27
C LYS A 242 31.35 27.27 8.22
N HIS A 243 30.74 26.10 8.04
CA HIS A 243 30.72 25.06 9.06
C HIS A 243 30.80 23.63 8.52
N CYS A 244 30.75 23.40 7.20
CA CYS A 244 30.60 22.04 6.63
C CYS A 244 31.76 21.66 5.69
N GLU A 245 32.99 21.83 6.16
CA GLU A 245 34.22 21.51 5.40
C GLU A 245 34.34 20.01 5.05
N SER A 246 33.74 19.13 5.86
CA SER A 246 33.78 17.66 5.66
C SER A 246 32.75 17.12 4.65
N LEU A 247 32.03 17.98 3.93
CA LEU A 247 30.82 17.60 3.18
C LEU A 247 31.13 16.83 1.88
N LYS A 248 30.62 15.60 1.78
CA LYS A 248 30.83 14.65 0.67
C LYS A 248 29.56 14.29 -0.09
N GLU A 249 28.37 14.43 0.50
CA GLU A 249 27.09 14.27 -0.20
C GLU A 249 26.13 15.45 0.05
N LEU A 250 25.44 15.89 -1.00
CA LEU A 250 24.44 16.96 -0.96
C LEU A 250 23.17 16.54 -1.71
N ARG A 251 22.00 16.55 -1.05
CA ARG A 251 20.74 16.02 -1.61
C ARG A 251 19.52 16.90 -1.43
N GLY A 252 18.64 16.93 -2.44
CA GLY A 252 17.37 17.67 -2.39
C GLY A 252 17.49 19.20 -2.46
N PHE A 253 18.67 19.73 -2.79
CA PHE A 253 18.89 21.17 -2.90
C PHE A 253 18.43 21.69 -4.28
N SER A 254 17.47 22.62 -4.31
CA SER A 254 17.34 23.50 -5.47
C SER A 254 18.40 24.59 -5.36
N LEU A 255 19.34 24.63 -6.31
CA LEU A 255 20.49 25.52 -6.32
C LEU A 255 20.44 26.47 -7.52
N GLU A 256 20.15 27.75 -7.27
CA GLU A 256 20.44 28.79 -8.26
C GLU A 256 21.96 28.88 -8.54
N GLU A 257 22.34 29.37 -9.72
CA GLU A 257 23.74 29.47 -10.19
C GLU A 257 24.70 30.15 -9.19
N LYS A 258 24.21 31.21 -8.52
CA LYS A 258 24.89 31.95 -7.44
C LYS A 258 25.14 31.15 -6.15
N TYR A 259 24.47 30.00 -5.99
CA TYR A 259 24.63 29.08 -4.87
C TYR A 259 25.47 27.86 -5.25
N VAL A 260 25.28 27.32 -6.46
CA VAL A 260 26.13 26.24 -7.03
C VAL A 260 27.61 26.61 -6.92
N THR A 261 27.98 27.77 -7.45
CA THR A 261 29.36 28.29 -7.46
C THR A 261 29.97 28.52 -6.08
N ARG A 262 29.15 28.69 -5.04
CA ARG A 262 29.61 28.83 -3.64
C ARG A 262 29.80 27.47 -3.00
N ILE A 263 28.82 26.58 -3.10
CA ILE A 263 28.94 25.22 -2.56
C ILE A 263 30.14 24.49 -3.17
N PHE A 264 30.35 24.59 -4.49
CA PHE A 264 31.44 23.84 -5.16
C PHE A 264 32.84 24.39 -4.83
N LYS A 265 32.94 25.62 -4.31
CA LYS A 265 34.20 26.17 -3.77
C LYS A 265 34.45 25.75 -2.32
N VAL A 266 33.39 25.50 -1.56
CA VAL A 266 33.44 25.11 -0.14
C VAL A 266 33.65 23.60 0.03
N ALA A 267 32.94 22.81 -0.79
CA ALA A 267 32.99 21.35 -0.80
C ALA A 267 33.49 20.84 -2.16
N PRO A 268 34.78 21.07 -2.51
CA PRO A 268 35.36 20.54 -3.76
C PRO A 268 35.42 19.01 -3.77
N ASP A 269 35.42 18.39 -2.58
CA ASP A 269 35.44 16.94 -2.37
C ASP A 269 34.06 16.27 -2.39
N LEU A 270 33.02 16.97 -2.85
CA LEU A 270 31.67 16.43 -2.96
C LEU A 270 31.63 15.22 -3.93
N HIS A 271 31.41 14.03 -3.38
CA HIS A 271 31.31 12.76 -4.10
C HIS A 271 29.93 12.51 -4.71
N ILE A 272 28.85 12.96 -4.06
CA ILE A 272 27.47 12.75 -4.53
C ILE A 272 26.68 14.06 -4.50
N LEU A 273 26.03 14.37 -5.62
CA LEU A 273 25.15 15.53 -5.77
C LEU A 273 23.79 15.11 -6.33
N GLU A 274 22.71 15.38 -5.60
CA GLU A 274 21.33 15.06 -6.01
C GLU A 274 20.49 16.35 -6.17
N VAL A 275 19.99 16.56 -7.38
CA VAL A 275 19.43 17.84 -7.86
C VAL A 275 18.05 17.64 -8.51
N PRO A 276 17.09 18.56 -8.31
CA PRO A 276 15.81 18.53 -9.00
C PRO A 276 15.95 18.70 -10.53
N TRP A 277 15.13 17.99 -11.31
CA TRP A 277 15.08 18.08 -12.77
C TRP A 277 14.79 19.50 -13.29
N ASN A 278 14.06 20.32 -12.54
CA ASN A 278 13.81 21.71 -12.92
C ASN A 278 14.96 22.69 -12.56
N ASN A 279 16.11 22.19 -12.10
CA ASN A 279 17.24 23.03 -11.70
C ASN A 279 18.63 22.36 -11.84
N TYR A 280 18.83 21.51 -12.85
CA TYR A 280 20.16 20.90 -13.11
C TYR A 280 21.08 21.78 -13.97
N GLU A 281 20.55 22.68 -14.80
CA GLU A 281 21.36 23.48 -15.75
C GLU A 281 22.46 24.28 -15.06
N PRO A 282 22.22 25.01 -13.95
CA PRO A 282 23.28 25.75 -13.27
C PRO A 282 24.34 24.85 -12.65
N VAL A 283 23.97 23.61 -12.30
CA VAL A 283 24.88 22.58 -11.78
C VAL A 283 25.79 22.05 -12.89
N LEU A 284 25.24 21.75 -14.08
CA LEU A 284 26.04 21.30 -15.22
C LEU A 284 27.04 22.35 -15.71
N LYS A 285 26.68 23.65 -15.70
CA LYS A 285 27.59 24.76 -16.02
C LYS A 285 28.88 24.79 -15.16
N HIS A 286 28.81 24.28 -13.93
CA HIS A 286 29.88 24.40 -12.94
C HIS A 286 30.43 23.05 -12.44
N ILE A 287 29.96 21.93 -12.99
CA ILE A 287 30.32 20.58 -12.53
C ILE A 287 31.83 20.31 -12.55
N SER A 288 32.58 20.97 -13.44
CA SER A 288 34.04 20.92 -13.54
C SER A 288 34.80 21.44 -12.32
N LEU A 289 34.14 22.13 -11.38
CA LEU A 289 34.72 22.52 -10.10
C LEU A 289 34.84 21.33 -9.12
N LEU A 290 33.98 20.33 -9.23
CA LEU A 290 33.91 19.19 -8.32
C LEU A 290 34.78 18.02 -8.80
N ARG A 291 36.10 18.12 -8.57
CA ARG A 291 37.08 17.12 -9.00
C ARG A 291 36.85 15.72 -8.44
N SER A 292 36.25 15.63 -7.25
CA SER A 292 36.02 14.36 -6.53
C SER A 292 34.62 13.78 -6.74
N LEU A 293 33.83 14.32 -7.68
CA LEU A 293 32.43 13.92 -7.93
C LEU A 293 32.34 12.57 -8.64
N LYS A 294 31.65 11.62 -7.99
CA LYS A 294 31.49 10.23 -8.46
C LYS A 294 30.07 9.95 -8.96
N THR A 295 29.08 10.70 -8.48
CA THR A 295 27.66 10.47 -8.79
C THR A 295 26.87 11.78 -8.83
N VAL A 296 26.16 12.02 -9.94
CA VAL A 296 25.08 13.01 -10.01
C VAL A 296 23.75 12.27 -10.15
N VAL A 297 22.76 12.65 -9.33
CA VAL A 297 21.40 12.11 -9.38
C VAL A 297 20.45 13.25 -9.75
N ILE A 298 19.93 13.25 -10.97
CA ILE A 298 18.89 14.21 -11.38
C ILE A 298 17.52 13.59 -11.07
N VAL A 299 16.83 14.14 -10.08
CA VAL A 299 15.53 13.65 -9.63
C VAL A 299 14.44 14.36 -10.42
N SER A 300 13.74 13.61 -11.28
CA SER A 300 12.46 14.06 -11.82
C SER A 300 11.49 14.23 -10.65
N ASP A 301 11.08 15.46 -10.39
CA ASP A 301 9.98 15.76 -9.48
C ASP A 301 8.72 15.15 -10.12
N CYS A 302 8.26 14.00 -9.61
CA CYS A 302 6.95 13.43 -9.94
C CYS A 302 5.91 14.51 -9.64
N ILE A 303 5.41 15.19 -10.67
CA ILE A 303 4.49 16.31 -10.50
C ILE A 303 3.14 15.73 -10.08
N PHE A 304 2.92 15.62 -8.76
CA PHE A 304 1.58 15.66 -8.20
C PHE A 304 0.91 16.91 -8.79
N PRO A 305 -0.12 16.75 -9.65
CA PRO A 305 -0.68 17.89 -10.34
C PRO A 305 -1.25 18.87 -9.32
N ARG A 306 -0.87 20.14 -9.43
CA ARG A 306 -1.73 21.20 -8.89
C ARG A 306 -3.02 21.11 -9.68
N GLY A 307 -4.08 20.62 -9.03
CA GLY A 307 -5.36 20.39 -9.69
C GLY A 307 -5.95 21.68 -10.24
N SER A 308 -5.84 21.87 -11.55
CA SER A 308 -6.69 22.74 -12.36
C SER A 308 -7.00 21.99 -13.65
N CYS A 309 -8.23 21.52 -13.80
CA CYS A 309 -8.64 20.63 -14.88
C CYS A 309 -8.76 21.37 -16.22
N SER A 310 -8.39 20.69 -17.32
CA SER A 310 -9.14 20.75 -18.58
C SER A 310 -8.73 19.61 -19.56
N SER A 311 -9.74 19.02 -20.20
CA SER A 311 -9.82 18.47 -21.60
C SER A 311 -8.56 18.33 -22.47
N LEU A 312 -8.41 17.36 -23.39
CA LEU A 312 -9.31 16.33 -23.98
C LEU A 312 -8.51 15.31 -24.85
N GLU A 313 -9.15 14.18 -25.18
CA GLU A 313 -9.05 13.28 -26.37
C GLU A 313 -7.72 12.92 -27.10
N GLU A 314 -7.61 11.64 -27.50
CA GLU A 314 -6.66 11.12 -28.49
C GLU A 314 -7.27 11.05 -29.91
N VAL A 315 -6.43 11.17 -30.95
CA VAL A 315 -6.73 10.75 -32.33
C VAL A 315 -5.59 9.87 -32.86
N ALA A 316 -5.93 8.82 -33.61
CA ALA A 316 -5.09 7.63 -33.78
C ALA A 316 -3.96 7.72 -34.84
N GLY A 317 -2.94 6.86 -34.68
CA GLY A 317 -1.79 6.68 -35.59
C GLY A 317 -1.44 5.20 -35.84
N PRO A 318 -0.62 4.87 -36.86
CA PRO A 318 -0.77 3.64 -37.64
C PRO A 318 -0.01 2.39 -37.13
N PRO A 319 -0.42 1.17 -37.55
CA PRO A 319 0.08 -0.09 -37.01
C PRO A 319 1.48 -0.49 -37.54
N THR A 320 2.39 -0.86 -36.64
CA THR A 320 3.72 -1.39 -36.97
C THR A 320 3.77 -2.94 -36.97
N LYS A 321 4.70 -3.50 -37.74
CA LYS A 321 4.67 -4.91 -38.18
C LYS A 321 5.08 -5.90 -37.08
N LYS A 322 4.27 -6.95 -36.88
CA LYS A 322 4.54 -8.06 -35.94
C LYS A 322 5.82 -8.81 -36.32
N ARG A 323 6.82 -8.84 -35.42
CA ARG A 323 8.00 -9.71 -35.55
C ARG A 323 7.63 -11.14 -35.09
N ARG A 324 7.87 -12.16 -35.91
CA ARG A 324 7.64 -13.57 -35.53
C ARG A 324 8.61 -13.95 -34.41
N ILE A 325 8.07 -14.45 -33.29
CA ILE A 325 8.82 -15.20 -32.28
C ILE A 325 8.44 -16.69 -32.46
N SER A 326 9.43 -17.57 -32.54
CA SER A 326 9.25 -19.01 -32.72
C SER A 326 8.73 -19.68 -31.45
N LYS A 327 7.96 -20.76 -31.62
CA LYS A 327 7.34 -21.50 -30.51
C LYS A 327 8.38 -22.32 -29.76
N LEU A 328 8.51 -22.11 -28.44
CA LEU A 328 9.08 -23.09 -27.51
C LEU A 328 7.93 -23.87 -26.87
N GLY A 329 7.65 -25.05 -27.42
CA GLY A 329 6.54 -25.92 -27.02
C GLY A 329 7.00 -27.13 -26.22
N GLY A 330 7.40 -26.94 -24.96
CA GLY A 330 7.68 -28.05 -24.04
C GLY A 330 6.43 -28.44 -23.23
N GLN A 331 5.84 -29.61 -23.50
CA GLN A 331 4.93 -30.24 -22.55
C GLN A 331 5.75 -30.97 -21.48
N VAL A 332 5.62 -30.56 -20.22
CA VAL A 332 6.13 -31.34 -19.09
C VAL A 332 5.15 -32.48 -18.85
N GLN A 333 5.55 -33.72 -19.17
CA GLN A 333 4.85 -34.90 -18.67
C GLN A 333 5.04 -34.96 -17.15
N VAL A 334 3.93 -35.00 -16.41
CA VAL A 334 3.93 -35.27 -14.97
C VAL A 334 3.51 -36.72 -14.80
N SER A 335 4.45 -37.60 -14.43
CA SER A 335 4.14 -38.99 -14.11
C SER A 335 3.20 -39.07 -12.90
N PRO A 336 2.17 -39.93 -12.91
CA PRO A 336 1.26 -40.06 -11.78
C PRO A 336 1.99 -40.71 -10.59
N VAL A 337 2.32 -39.91 -9.57
CA VAL A 337 2.85 -40.42 -8.30
C VAL A 337 1.69 -41.07 -7.53
N PHE A 338 1.69 -42.39 -7.44
CA PHE A 338 0.66 -43.13 -6.71
C PHE A 338 0.88 -42.99 -5.21
N ILE A 339 0.07 -42.14 -4.56
CA ILE A 339 0.12 -41.86 -3.13
C ILE A 339 -1.00 -42.64 -2.45
N ASP A 340 -0.65 -43.60 -1.59
CA ASP A 340 -1.61 -44.35 -0.76
C ASP A 340 -2.35 -43.39 0.20
N PRO A 341 -3.66 -43.13 0.01
CA PRO A 341 -4.40 -42.18 0.84
C PRO A 341 -4.53 -42.61 2.30
N THR A 342 -4.41 -43.91 2.59
CA THR A 342 -4.55 -44.46 3.95
C THR A 342 -3.30 -44.24 4.80
N ARG A 343 -2.13 -44.09 4.16
CA ARG A 343 -0.82 -43.97 4.84
C ARG A 343 -0.35 -42.53 5.03
N VAL A 344 -0.85 -41.57 4.25
CA VAL A 344 -0.42 -40.16 4.37
C VAL A 344 -0.93 -39.55 5.67
N GLY A 345 -0.05 -39.48 6.66
CA GLY A 345 -0.25 -38.76 7.91
C GLY A 345 -1.15 -39.43 8.94
N ALA A 346 -1.79 -40.56 8.66
CA ALA A 346 -2.57 -41.30 9.66
C ALA A 346 -1.71 -41.83 10.82
N LEU A 347 -0.49 -42.30 10.50
CA LEU A 347 0.47 -42.82 11.48
C LEU A 347 1.32 -41.71 12.16
N GLU A 348 1.25 -40.47 11.67
CA GLU A 348 2.02 -39.36 12.22
C GLU A 348 1.39 -38.85 13.53
N LYS A 349 2.00 -39.21 14.68
CA LYS A 349 1.60 -38.68 16.00
C LYS A 349 1.76 -37.14 16.02
N PRO A 350 0.69 -36.36 16.29
CA PRO A 350 0.73 -34.90 16.23
C PRO A 350 1.33 -34.29 17.51
N ALA A 351 2.58 -34.62 17.86
CA ALA A 351 3.25 -34.27 19.14
C ALA A 351 3.50 -32.76 19.39
N ASN A 352 2.89 -31.89 18.57
CA ASN A 352 2.90 -30.43 18.66
C ASN A 352 1.49 -29.82 18.62
N SER A 353 0.40 -30.60 18.64
CA SER A 353 -0.97 -30.05 18.66
C SER A 353 -1.31 -29.31 19.96
N ASP A 354 -0.57 -29.61 21.01
CA ASP A 354 -0.61 -28.99 22.34
C ASP A 354 0.25 -27.72 22.46
N LYS A 355 0.90 -27.25 21.38
CA LYS A 355 1.95 -26.22 21.43
C LYS A 355 1.76 -25.11 20.39
N GLY A 356 2.28 -23.93 20.70
CA GLY A 356 2.36 -22.80 19.78
C GLY A 356 0.98 -22.23 19.42
N LEU A 357 0.78 -21.89 18.14
CA LEU A 357 -0.44 -21.24 17.65
C LEU A 357 -1.67 -22.13 17.80
N LEU A 358 -1.51 -23.47 17.74
CA LEU A 358 -2.58 -24.44 17.94
C LEU A 358 -3.06 -24.53 19.40
N HIS A 359 -2.27 -24.07 20.36
CA HIS A 359 -2.66 -24.01 21.77
C HIS A 359 -3.57 -22.79 22.07
N LEU A 360 -3.63 -21.80 21.17
CA LEU A 360 -4.56 -20.68 21.34
C LEU A 360 -6.01 -21.13 21.05
N PRO A 361 -7.02 -20.57 21.75
CA PRO A 361 -8.42 -20.65 21.34
C PRO A 361 -8.60 -20.31 19.85
N VAL A 362 -9.52 -21.01 19.18
CA VAL A 362 -9.73 -20.90 17.73
C VAL A 362 -10.18 -19.50 17.30
N GLU A 363 -10.80 -18.78 18.23
CA GLU A 363 -11.19 -17.37 18.13
C GLU A 363 -9.95 -16.49 17.93
N LEU A 364 -8.94 -16.61 18.80
CA LEU A 364 -7.68 -15.86 18.69
C LEU A 364 -6.88 -16.28 17.45
N GLN A 365 -6.90 -17.56 17.08
CA GLN A 365 -6.28 -18.01 15.82
C GLN A 365 -6.97 -17.37 14.60
N THR A 366 -8.28 -17.17 14.66
CA THR A 366 -9.07 -16.54 13.59
C THR A 366 -8.79 -15.03 13.54
N GLU A 367 -8.81 -14.35 14.69
CA GLU A 367 -8.48 -12.92 14.83
C GLU A 367 -7.08 -12.61 14.28
N ILE A 368 -6.06 -13.38 14.69
CA ILE A 368 -4.69 -13.27 14.16
C ILE A 368 -4.64 -13.41 12.63
N LEU A 369 -5.48 -14.28 12.04
CA LEU A 369 -5.56 -14.46 10.59
C LEU A 369 -6.38 -13.36 9.89
N GLU A 370 -7.30 -12.69 10.58
CA GLU A 370 -8.14 -11.60 10.04
C GLU A 370 -7.41 -10.26 9.90
N TYR A 371 -6.28 -10.07 10.61
CA TYR A 371 -5.37 -8.94 10.35
C TYR A 371 -4.74 -8.96 8.94
N PHE A 372 -4.68 -10.12 8.27
CA PHE A 372 -4.14 -10.20 6.90
C PHE A 372 -5.22 -9.84 5.84
N PRO A 373 -4.90 -9.02 4.82
CA PRO A 373 -5.86 -8.63 3.79
C PRO A 373 -6.56 -9.81 3.09
N ARG A 374 -7.89 -9.91 3.25
CA ARG A 374 -8.73 -10.91 2.57
C ARG A 374 -9.47 -10.28 1.39
N VAL A 375 -9.56 -11.00 0.28
CA VAL A 375 -10.45 -10.63 -0.83
C VAL A 375 -11.91 -10.76 -0.35
N THR A 376 -12.63 -9.64 -0.33
CA THR A 376 -14.04 -9.57 0.06
C THR A 376 -14.93 -9.27 -1.15
N LEU A 377 -16.25 -9.35 -0.97
CA LEU A 377 -17.24 -8.91 -1.95
C LEU A 377 -17.04 -7.44 -2.41
N ARG A 378 -16.46 -6.59 -1.54
CA ARG A 378 -16.16 -5.17 -1.83
C ARG A 378 -14.80 -4.96 -2.52
N THR A 379 -13.95 -5.97 -2.60
CA THR A 379 -12.60 -5.86 -3.15
C THR A 379 -12.66 -5.79 -4.67
N ARG A 380 -12.30 -4.64 -5.26
CA ARG A 380 -12.31 -4.39 -6.71
C ARG A 380 -10.89 -4.17 -7.24
N ALA A 381 -10.59 -4.68 -8.43
CA ALA A 381 -9.38 -4.33 -9.19
C ALA A 381 -9.66 -3.12 -10.10
N THR A 382 -8.67 -2.24 -10.34
CA THR A 382 -8.85 -1.04 -11.18
C THR A 382 -8.82 -1.40 -12.67
N HIS A 383 -9.19 -0.47 -13.56
CA HIS A 383 -9.15 -0.75 -15.00
C HIS A 383 -7.71 -0.92 -15.51
N GLU A 384 -6.82 -0.01 -15.09
CA GLU A 384 -5.38 0.00 -15.41
C GLU A 384 -4.63 -1.17 -14.77
N ARG A 385 -4.95 -1.50 -13.51
CA ARG A 385 -4.40 -2.64 -12.76
C ARG A 385 -5.52 -3.65 -12.46
N PRO A 386 -5.87 -4.51 -13.43
CA PRO A 386 -6.92 -5.52 -13.30
C PRO A 386 -6.55 -6.74 -12.43
N VAL A 387 -5.50 -6.62 -11.60
CA VAL A 387 -5.12 -7.59 -10.56
C VAL A 387 -5.01 -6.88 -9.23
N LEU A 388 -5.28 -7.60 -8.14
CA LEU A 388 -5.15 -7.05 -6.79
C LEU A 388 -3.69 -6.84 -6.39
N PRO A 389 -3.40 -5.90 -5.46
CA PRO A 389 -2.09 -5.77 -4.83
C PRO A 389 -1.58 -7.09 -4.21
N ILE A 390 -0.26 -7.21 -4.05
CA ILE A 390 0.43 -8.45 -3.61
C ILE A 390 0.10 -8.82 -2.15
N GLU A 391 -0.26 -7.82 -1.36
CA GLU A 391 -0.65 -7.86 0.05
C GLU A 391 -1.84 -8.83 0.28
N TYR A 392 -2.74 -8.97 -0.71
CA TYR A 392 -3.82 -9.96 -0.70
C TYR A 392 -3.35 -11.44 -0.82
N LEU A 393 -2.05 -11.68 -0.99
CA LEU A 393 -1.43 -13.00 -0.91
C LEU A 393 -0.79 -13.29 0.45
N GLU A 394 -0.65 -12.31 1.35
CA GLU A 394 0.02 -12.48 2.64
C GLU A 394 -0.70 -13.50 3.52
N ARG A 395 -2.04 -13.44 3.62
CA ARG A 395 -2.83 -14.47 4.31
C ARG A 395 -2.58 -15.86 3.72
N THR A 396 -2.47 -15.96 2.40
CA THR A 396 -2.18 -17.21 1.69
C THR A 396 -0.74 -17.70 1.93
N ASP A 397 0.21 -16.82 2.25
CA ASP A 397 1.58 -17.21 2.62
C ASP A 397 1.72 -17.57 4.09
N ALA A 398 1.12 -16.81 5.00
CA ALA A 398 1.04 -17.16 6.41
C ALA A 398 0.43 -18.56 6.58
N LEU A 399 -0.73 -18.82 5.96
CA LEU A 399 -1.37 -20.14 6.00
C LEU A 399 -0.55 -21.23 5.30
N ARG A 400 0.19 -20.92 4.22
CA ARG A 400 1.08 -21.88 3.56
C ARG A 400 2.26 -22.26 4.46
N ALA A 401 2.98 -21.27 4.97
CA ALA A 401 4.11 -21.47 5.88
C ALA A 401 3.66 -22.23 7.14
N LEU A 402 2.56 -21.83 7.77
CA LEU A 402 1.95 -22.55 8.89
C LEU A 402 1.66 -24.01 8.52
N SER A 403 0.98 -24.29 7.41
CA SER A 403 0.69 -25.67 6.96
C SER A 403 1.93 -26.54 6.66
N GLN A 404 3.11 -25.93 6.55
CA GLN A 404 4.39 -26.60 6.32
C GLN A 404 5.21 -26.83 7.61
N VAL A 405 4.88 -26.17 8.73
CA VAL A 405 5.63 -26.28 10.01
C VAL A 405 5.68 -27.71 10.55
N CYS A 406 4.52 -28.37 10.68
CA CYS A 406 4.43 -29.75 11.15
C CYS A 406 3.07 -30.37 10.80
N VAL A 407 2.90 -31.67 11.06
CA VAL A 407 1.69 -32.45 10.77
C VAL A 407 0.44 -31.86 11.43
N ALA A 408 0.51 -31.48 12.70
CA ALA A 408 -0.62 -30.89 13.42
C ALA A 408 -1.06 -29.56 12.77
N TYR A 409 -0.10 -28.69 12.48
CA TYR A 409 -0.33 -27.43 11.78
C TYR A 409 -0.85 -27.66 10.35
N ARG A 410 -0.38 -28.70 9.64
CA ARG A 410 -0.89 -29.08 8.33
C ARG A 410 -2.37 -29.45 8.40
N ARG A 411 -2.77 -30.31 9.34
CA ARG A 411 -4.19 -30.71 9.53
C ARG A 411 -5.10 -29.52 9.82
N ALA A 412 -4.63 -28.52 10.59
CA ALA A 412 -5.40 -27.32 10.89
C ALA A 412 -5.42 -26.30 9.72
N TYR A 413 -4.25 -25.83 9.29
CA TYR A 413 -4.13 -24.68 8.39
C TYR A 413 -4.21 -25.02 6.90
N LEU A 414 -4.06 -26.29 6.48
CA LEU A 414 -4.23 -26.66 5.06
C LEU A 414 -5.67 -26.46 4.59
N ARG A 415 -6.67 -26.77 5.42
CA ARG A 415 -8.08 -26.48 5.11
C ARG A 415 -8.32 -24.98 4.95
N LEU A 416 -7.79 -24.18 5.89
CA LEU A 416 -7.90 -22.71 5.85
C LEU A 416 -7.13 -22.08 4.68
N LEU A 417 -6.04 -22.70 4.22
CA LEU A 417 -5.27 -22.28 3.05
C LEU A 417 -6.05 -22.48 1.74
N TRP A 418 -6.79 -23.59 1.63
CA TRP A 418 -7.52 -23.95 0.41
C TRP A 418 -8.98 -23.48 0.39
N ASP A 419 -9.55 -23.09 1.53
CA ASP A 419 -10.85 -22.40 1.62
C ASP A 419 -10.98 -21.25 0.61
N THR A 420 -9.93 -20.45 0.45
CA THR A 420 -9.92 -19.28 -0.43
C THR A 420 -8.78 -19.37 -1.46
N VAL A 421 -9.11 -19.82 -2.67
CA VAL A 421 -8.15 -19.96 -3.77
C VAL A 421 -8.01 -18.63 -4.54
N ASN A 422 -6.91 -17.92 -4.29
CA ASN A 422 -6.56 -16.69 -5.00
C ASN A 422 -5.75 -16.98 -6.28
N ALA A 423 -6.21 -16.48 -7.43
CA ALA A 423 -5.52 -16.38 -8.72
C ALA A 423 -5.89 -15.05 -9.42
N CYS A 424 -5.87 -13.97 -8.65
CA CYS A 424 -6.33 -12.62 -9.03
C CYS A 424 -5.38 -11.50 -8.59
N CYS A 425 -4.24 -11.83 -7.99
CA CYS A 425 -3.29 -10.87 -7.40
C CYS A 425 -2.06 -10.68 -8.30
N ALA A 426 -1.37 -9.55 -8.09
CA ALA A 426 -0.12 -9.22 -8.76
C ALA A 426 0.95 -10.31 -8.53
N THR A 427 1.86 -10.40 -9.50
CA THR A 427 2.90 -11.42 -9.49
C THR A 427 3.95 -11.17 -8.40
N ARG A 428 4.44 -12.23 -7.76
CA ARG A 428 5.52 -12.16 -6.77
C ARG A 428 6.92 -12.04 -7.37
N ILE A 429 7.03 -11.68 -8.64
CA ILE A 429 8.33 -11.43 -9.27
C ILE A 429 8.96 -10.25 -8.56
N ARG A 430 9.94 -10.55 -7.68
CA ARG A 430 10.84 -9.56 -7.06
C ARG A 430 11.23 -8.56 -8.15
N LYS A 431 10.96 -7.25 -7.95
CA LYS A 431 11.27 -6.20 -8.92
C LYS A 431 12.73 -6.33 -9.40
N ARG A 432 12.96 -6.95 -10.57
CA ARG A 432 14.28 -6.96 -11.21
C ARG A 432 14.58 -5.50 -11.52
N LYS A 433 15.60 -4.93 -10.87
CA LYS A 433 16.00 -3.52 -11.03
C LYS A 433 16.11 -3.22 -12.54
N GLY A 434 15.29 -2.30 -13.05
CA GLY A 434 15.20 -1.95 -14.47
C GLY A 434 13.89 -2.37 -15.18
N CYS A 435 13.12 -3.33 -14.66
CA CYS A 435 11.83 -3.72 -15.25
C CYS A 435 10.68 -2.90 -14.63
N TYR A 436 10.40 -1.71 -15.19
CA TYR A 436 9.42 -0.78 -14.59
C TYR A 436 7.97 -1.20 -14.78
N ASN A 437 7.64 -1.89 -15.87
CA ASN A 437 6.30 -2.43 -16.10
C ASN A 437 6.19 -3.86 -15.55
N VAL A 438 6.21 -4.04 -14.22
CA VAL A 438 5.86 -5.34 -13.60
C VAL A 438 4.41 -5.72 -13.90
N ASP A 439 3.55 -4.73 -14.14
CA ASP A 439 2.17 -4.89 -14.54
C ASP A 439 2.03 -5.51 -15.95
N ASP A 440 2.91 -5.25 -16.91
CA ASP A 440 2.73 -5.64 -18.33
C ASP A 440 2.54 -7.15 -18.57
N ASN A 441 2.97 -8.01 -17.64
CA ASN A 441 2.79 -9.45 -17.72
C ASN A 441 1.79 -10.01 -16.69
N PHE A 442 0.96 -9.16 -16.07
CA PHE A 442 -0.11 -9.60 -15.17
C PHE A 442 -0.97 -10.68 -15.83
N TYR A 443 -1.28 -10.51 -17.13
CA TYR A 443 -2.23 -11.37 -17.82
C TYR A 443 -1.72 -12.79 -18.03
N GLN A 444 -0.42 -12.95 -18.29
CA GLN A 444 0.23 -14.25 -18.44
C GLN A 444 0.38 -14.90 -17.07
N HIS A 445 0.92 -14.18 -16.09
CA HIS A 445 1.09 -14.72 -14.74
C HIS A 445 -0.23 -15.18 -14.13
N THR A 446 -1.30 -14.41 -14.32
CA THR A 446 -2.65 -14.75 -13.86
C THR A 446 -3.17 -16.00 -14.56
N ALA A 447 -3.12 -16.03 -15.90
CA ALA A 447 -3.59 -17.16 -16.71
C ALA A 447 -2.83 -18.48 -16.38
N GLU A 448 -1.51 -18.42 -16.25
CA GLU A 448 -0.66 -19.57 -15.91
C GLU A 448 -0.81 -19.99 -14.44
N THR A 449 -1.08 -19.05 -13.53
CA THR A 449 -1.34 -19.37 -12.12
C THR A 449 -2.73 -19.95 -11.92
N LEU A 450 -3.73 -19.47 -12.65
CA LEU A 450 -5.06 -20.07 -12.72
C LEU A 450 -5.00 -21.48 -13.31
N ALA A 451 -4.35 -21.67 -14.47
CA ALA A 451 -4.18 -22.99 -15.08
C ALA A 451 -3.49 -24.00 -14.13
N ARG A 452 -2.36 -23.62 -13.51
CA ARG A 452 -1.65 -24.50 -12.55
C ARG A 452 -2.47 -24.81 -11.29
N LYS A 453 -3.31 -23.87 -10.83
CA LYS A 453 -4.23 -24.10 -9.71
C LYS A 453 -5.36 -25.04 -10.11
N CYS A 454 -5.90 -24.90 -11.33
CA CYS A 454 -6.86 -25.84 -11.88
C CYS A 454 -6.27 -27.25 -11.97
N ASP A 455 -5.08 -27.38 -12.55
CA ASP A 455 -4.37 -28.66 -12.68
C ASP A 455 -4.11 -29.32 -11.32
N GLY A 456 -3.69 -28.55 -10.32
CA GLY A 456 -3.48 -29.05 -8.96
C GLY A 456 -4.75 -29.44 -8.20
N LEU A 457 -5.92 -28.91 -8.58
CA LEU A 457 -7.23 -29.26 -8.00
C LEU A 457 -7.86 -30.48 -8.69
N LEU A 458 -7.72 -30.62 -10.02
CA LEU A 458 -8.10 -31.83 -10.74
C LEU A 458 -7.25 -33.03 -10.31
N ALA A 459 -5.94 -32.83 -10.17
CA ALA A 459 -5.01 -33.87 -9.72
C ALA A 459 -5.13 -34.22 -8.22
N ASN A 460 -5.91 -33.46 -7.43
CA ASN A 460 -6.09 -33.73 -6.00
C ASN A 460 -7.52 -33.42 -5.51
N PRO A 461 -8.45 -34.38 -5.65
CA PRO A 461 -9.84 -34.24 -5.19
C PRO A 461 -9.99 -33.93 -3.69
N ALA A 462 -9.03 -34.33 -2.84
CA ALA A 462 -9.07 -34.03 -1.41
C ALA A 462 -8.92 -32.51 -1.16
N LEU A 463 -8.04 -31.82 -1.89
CA LEU A 463 -7.95 -30.35 -1.83
C LEU A 463 -9.18 -29.67 -2.40
N SER A 464 -9.78 -30.23 -3.46
CA SER A 464 -11.02 -29.75 -4.06
C SER A 464 -12.21 -29.78 -3.08
N SER A 465 -12.21 -30.71 -2.11
CA SER A 465 -13.20 -30.71 -1.01
C SER A 465 -13.09 -29.53 -0.05
N HIS A 466 -11.96 -28.78 -0.05
CA HIS A 466 -11.74 -27.66 0.87
C HIS A 466 -12.05 -26.29 0.26
N VAL A 467 -12.21 -26.18 -1.07
CA VAL A 467 -12.38 -24.87 -1.73
C VAL A 467 -13.80 -24.34 -1.57
N GLY A 468 -13.97 -23.32 -0.72
CA GLY A 468 -15.22 -22.57 -0.57
C GLY A 468 -15.33 -21.36 -1.51
N THR A 469 -14.21 -20.65 -1.70
CA THR A 469 -14.13 -19.37 -2.42
C THR A 469 -13.03 -19.40 -3.48
N LEU A 470 -13.35 -18.97 -4.70
CA LEU A 470 -12.40 -18.86 -5.82
C LEU A 470 -12.34 -17.42 -6.33
N ASN A 471 -11.20 -16.75 -6.13
CA ASN A 471 -10.96 -15.36 -6.58
C ASN A 471 -10.04 -15.36 -7.79
N ILE A 472 -10.53 -14.97 -8.96
CA ILE A 472 -9.83 -15.09 -10.25
C ILE A 472 -9.89 -13.80 -11.08
N VAL A 473 -8.99 -13.71 -12.06
CA VAL A 473 -9.01 -12.72 -13.13
C VAL A 473 -8.88 -13.46 -14.46
N LEU A 474 -9.79 -13.20 -15.40
CA LEU A 474 -9.84 -13.83 -16.71
C LEU A 474 -9.21 -12.92 -17.77
N THR A 475 -8.29 -13.48 -18.55
CA THR A 475 -7.52 -12.74 -19.56
C THR A 475 -7.48 -13.49 -20.88
N ARG A 476 -7.22 -12.77 -21.98
CA ARG A 476 -7.12 -13.36 -23.32
C ARG A 476 -5.98 -14.38 -23.44
N HIS A 477 -4.99 -14.36 -22.55
CA HIS A 477 -3.80 -15.20 -22.64
C HIS A 477 -4.13 -16.69 -22.44
N ARG A 478 -3.91 -17.50 -23.49
CA ARG A 478 -4.17 -18.95 -23.49
C ARG A 478 -5.57 -19.33 -23.02
N HIS A 479 -6.58 -18.48 -23.23
CA HIS A 479 -7.96 -18.71 -22.80
C HIS A 479 -8.54 -20.07 -23.26
N GLN A 480 -8.15 -20.54 -24.45
CA GLN A 480 -8.49 -21.87 -25.00
C GLN A 480 -8.00 -23.06 -24.15
N ILE A 481 -7.05 -22.85 -23.24
CA ILE A 481 -6.55 -23.86 -22.29
C ILE A 481 -7.03 -23.54 -20.87
N VAL A 482 -7.04 -22.26 -20.48
CA VAL A 482 -7.41 -21.81 -19.13
C VAL A 482 -8.90 -21.97 -18.86
N LEU A 483 -9.77 -21.61 -19.81
CA LEU A 483 -11.22 -21.61 -19.60
C LEU A 483 -11.83 -23.02 -19.56
N PRO A 484 -11.45 -23.99 -20.42
CA PRO A 484 -11.93 -25.36 -20.29
C PRO A 484 -11.55 -25.99 -18.94
N LYS A 485 -10.28 -25.84 -18.52
CA LYS A 485 -9.79 -26.32 -17.22
C LYS A 485 -10.49 -25.66 -16.03
N LEU A 486 -10.75 -24.36 -16.10
CA LEU A 486 -11.56 -23.67 -15.09
C LEU A 486 -12.98 -24.26 -15.04
N ALA A 487 -13.65 -24.36 -16.18
CA ALA A 487 -15.02 -24.85 -16.29
C ALA A 487 -15.15 -26.35 -15.96
N GLU A 488 -14.07 -27.12 -16.03
CA GLU A 488 -13.98 -28.51 -15.55
C GLU A 488 -13.79 -28.56 -14.03
N VAL A 489 -12.87 -27.75 -13.48
CA VAL A 489 -12.66 -27.62 -12.02
C VAL A 489 -13.92 -27.17 -11.30
N LEU A 490 -14.67 -26.22 -11.84
CA LEU A 490 -15.92 -25.74 -11.24
C LEU A 490 -16.97 -26.84 -11.05
N GLN A 491 -16.89 -27.96 -11.79
CA GLN A 491 -17.74 -29.15 -11.57
C GLN A 491 -17.22 -30.06 -10.45
N HIS A 492 -15.91 -30.03 -10.19
CA HIS A 492 -15.20 -30.88 -9.21
C HIS A 492 -15.02 -30.23 -7.83
N LEU A 493 -15.50 -29.00 -7.61
CA LEU A 493 -15.46 -28.32 -6.32
C LEU A 493 -16.82 -28.42 -5.59
N PRO A 494 -17.08 -29.46 -4.76
CA PRO A 494 -18.39 -29.67 -4.14
C PRO A 494 -18.79 -28.57 -3.16
N ASN A 495 -17.81 -27.92 -2.52
CA ASN A 495 -18.03 -26.89 -1.50
C ASN A 495 -17.90 -25.44 -2.03
N LEU A 496 -17.70 -25.24 -3.34
CA LEU A 496 -17.54 -23.90 -3.92
C LEU A 496 -18.87 -23.13 -3.91
N HIS A 497 -19.11 -22.38 -2.83
CA HIS A 497 -20.25 -21.49 -2.71
C HIS A 497 -20.03 -20.09 -3.32
N THR A 498 -18.78 -19.68 -3.57
CA THR A 498 -18.45 -18.29 -3.93
C THR A 498 -17.41 -18.21 -5.06
N LEU A 499 -17.77 -17.54 -6.16
CA LEU A 499 -16.88 -17.27 -7.30
C LEU A 499 -16.76 -15.76 -7.55
N HIS A 500 -15.55 -15.22 -7.46
CA HIS A 500 -15.25 -13.82 -7.77
C HIS A 500 -14.36 -13.71 -9.00
N ILE A 501 -14.85 -13.05 -10.05
CA ILE A 501 -14.14 -12.76 -11.29
C ILE A 501 -13.87 -11.25 -11.33
N LEU A 502 -12.79 -10.84 -10.68
CA LEU A 502 -12.49 -9.44 -10.37
C LEU A 502 -12.15 -8.60 -11.62
N HIS A 503 -11.71 -9.27 -12.68
CA HIS A 503 -11.62 -8.71 -14.03
C HIS A 503 -11.81 -9.80 -15.08
N THR A 504 -12.49 -9.42 -16.16
CA THR A 504 -12.55 -10.17 -17.43
C THR A 504 -12.19 -9.19 -18.55
N HIS A 505 -11.24 -9.56 -19.40
CA HIS A 505 -10.90 -8.70 -20.53
C HIS A 505 -12.11 -8.59 -21.49
N THR A 506 -12.57 -7.37 -21.80
CA THR A 506 -13.82 -7.09 -22.56
C THR A 506 -14.05 -7.98 -23.79
N GLN A 507 -13.01 -8.13 -24.62
CA GLN A 507 -12.95 -9.01 -25.80
C GLN A 507 -13.15 -10.53 -25.53
N MET A 508 -13.38 -10.98 -24.29
CA MET A 508 -13.70 -12.37 -23.96
C MET A 508 -15.21 -12.68 -23.95
N GLY A 509 -16.08 -11.68 -24.10
CA GLY A 509 -17.51 -11.90 -24.26
C GLY A 509 -17.87 -12.73 -25.50
N GLY A 510 -19.06 -13.33 -25.52
CA GLY A 510 -19.49 -14.19 -26.62
C GLY A 510 -18.81 -15.56 -26.61
N SER A 511 -18.47 -16.07 -27.79
CA SER A 511 -17.98 -17.46 -28.00
C SER A 511 -16.80 -17.87 -27.12
N ILE A 512 -15.89 -16.95 -26.78
CA ILE A 512 -14.73 -17.22 -25.91
C ILE A 512 -15.17 -17.68 -24.51
N LEU A 513 -16.23 -17.10 -23.95
CA LEU A 513 -16.81 -17.49 -22.66
C LEU A 513 -17.99 -18.45 -22.78
N ARG A 514 -18.68 -18.50 -23.93
CA ARG A 514 -19.75 -19.48 -24.18
C ARG A 514 -19.19 -20.89 -24.29
N ASN A 515 -18.31 -21.14 -25.26
CA ASN A 515 -17.93 -22.50 -25.66
C ASN A 515 -17.36 -23.38 -24.51
N PRO A 516 -16.55 -22.88 -23.54
CA PRO A 516 -16.04 -23.70 -22.44
C PRO A 516 -17.07 -24.02 -21.33
N PHE A 517 -18.18 -23.29 -21.31
CA PHE A 517 -19.21 -23.26 -20.27
C PHE A 517 -20.59 -23.78 -20.76
N GLU A 518 -20.80 -23.83 -22.08
CA GLU A 518 -22.01 -24.33 -22.70
C GLU A 518 -22.31 -25.78 -22.28
N GLY A 519 -23.58 -26.07 -21.96
CA GLY A 519 -24.02 -27.35 -21.40
C GLY A 519 -23.65 -27.60 -19.93
N LYS A 520 -22.82 -26.76 -19.28
CA LYS A 520 -22.38 -26.96 -17.89
C LYS A 520 -23.28 -26.24 -16.87
N THR A 521 -23.36 -26.82 -15.68
CA THR A 521 -24.03 -26.25 -14.51
C THR A 521 -23.16 -26.35 -13.26
N TYR A 522 -23.28 -25.36 -12.37
CA TYR A 522 -22.54 -25.25 -11.10
C TYR A 522 -23.53 -25.00 -9.95
N PRO A 523 -24.32 -26.02 -9.53
CA PRO A 523 -25.39 -25.86 -8.55
C PRO A 523 -24.91 -25.47 -7.13
N ASN A 524 -23.60 -25.51 -6.88
CA ASN A 524 -23.01 -25.16 -5.58
C ASN A 524 -22.78 -23.66 -5.43
N ILE A 525 -22.60 -22.91 -6.53
CA ILE A 525 -22.26 -21.48 -6.50
C ILE A 525 -23.50 -20.66 -6.12
N ARG A 526 -23.45 -20.08 -4.91
CA ARG A 526 -24.51 -19.24 -4.33
C ARG A 526 -24.18 -17.75 -4.44
N THR A 527 -22.90 -17.39 -4.54
CA THR A 527 -22.43 -16.01 -4.65
C THR A 527 -21.50 -15.83 -5.84
N LEU A 528 -21.79 -14.86 -6.70
CA LEU A 528 -21.08 -14.60 -7.94
C LEU A 528 -20.79 -13.10 -8.09
N VAL A 529 -19.52 -12.73 -8.12
CA VAL A 529 -19.06 -11.35 -8.34
C VAL A 529 -18.40 -11.28 -9.70
N ILE A 530 -19.00 -10.57 -10.67
CA ILE A 530 -18.63 -10.62 -12.10
C ILE A 530 -18.78 -9.28 -12.81
N GLN A 531 -18.26 -9.19 -14.02
CA GLN A 531 -18.50 -8.08 -14.96
C GLN A 531 -19.60 -8.48 -15.96
N GLY A 532 -20.30 -7.50 -16.56
CA GLY A 532 -21.42 -7.73 -17.47
C GLY A 532 -21.12 -8.67 -18.64
N TYR A 533 -19.88 -8.71 -19.15
CA TYR A 533 -19.47 -9.66 -20.18
C TYR A 533 -19.55 -11.14 -19.75
N CYS A 534 -19.52 -11.45 -18.45
CA CYS A 534 -19.47 -12.82 -17.91
C CYS A 534 -20.83 -13.55 -17.87
N HIS A 535 -21.86 -12.98 -18.51
CA HIS A 535 -23.23 -13.50 -18.57
C HIS A 535 -23.37 -15.00 -18.90
N HIS A 536 -22.47 -15.59 -19.71
CA HIS A 536 -22.44 -17.03 -19.98
C HIS A 536 -22.09 -17.88 -18.74
N ILE A 537 -21.25 -17.39 -17.82
CA ILE A 537 -20.92 -18.08 -16.56
C ILE A 537 -22.11 -18.01 -15.59
N LEU A 538 -22.80 -16.85 -15.55
CA LEU A 538 -24.04 -16.66 -14.78
C LEU A 538 -25.14 -17.65 -15.23
N ALA A 539 -25.27 -17.89 -16.53
CA ALA A 539 -26.21 -18.88 -17.09
C ALA A 539 -25.94 -20.35 -16.68
N CYS A 540 -24.80 -20.64 -16.03
CA CYS A 540 -24.46 -21.95 -15.48
C CYS A 540 -24.81 -22.10 -13.98
N CYS A 541 -25.25 -21.04 -13.29
CA CYS A 541 -25.41 -21.02 -11.83
C CYS A 541 -26.90 -20.97 -11.38
N PRO A 542 -27.67 -22.07 -11.48
CA PRO A 542 -29.12 -22.05 -11.25
C PRO A 542 -29.51 -21.71 -9.80
N ASN A 543 -28.67 -22.07 -8.83
CA ASN A 543 -28.88 -21.87 -7.40
C ASN A 543 -28.26 -20.56 -6.87
N LEU A 544 -27.95 -19.61 -7.77
CA LEU A 544 -27.32 -18.35 -7.39
C LEU A 544 -28.27 -17.51 -6.52
N ARG A 545 -27.79 -17.06 -5.36
CA ARG A 545 -28.51 -16.23 -4.38
C ARG A 545 -28.01 -14.78 -4.39
N THR A 546 -26.73 -14.55 -4.62
CA THR A 546 -26.13 -13.21 -4.59
C THR A 546 -25.31 -12.94 -5.84
N LEU A 547 -25.70 -11.93 -6.60
CA LEU A 547 -25.00 -11.44 -7.79
C LEU A 547 -24.47 -10.03 -7.56
N TRP A 548 -23.18 -9.80 -7.78
CA TRP A 548 -22.60 -8.45 -7.83
C TRP A 548 -21.98 -8.18 -9.20
N CYS A 549 -22.57 -7.24 -9.95
CA CYS A 549 -21.95 -6.65 -11.13
C CYS A 549 -20.90 -5.62 -10.68
N ILE A 550 -19.62 -5.82 -11.00
CA ILE A 550 -18.54 -4.91 -10.55
C ILE A 550 -18.01 -3.98 -11.66
N ARG A 551 -18.43 -4.20 -12.91
CA ARG A 551 -18.28 -3.29 -14.07
C ARG A 551 -19.37 -3.57 -15.09
N ASP A 552 -19.56 -2.62 -16.00
CA ASP A 552 -20.57 -2.59 -17.06
C ASP A 552 -21.99 -2.35 -16.52
N ASP A 553 -22.89 -1.98 -17.43
CA ASP A 553 -24.28 -1.60 -17.14
C ASP A 553 -25.19 -2.72 -16.60
N GLY A 554 -24.64 -3.92 -16.38
CA GLY A 554 -25.36 -5.11 -15.95
C GLY A 554 -26.41 -5.65 -16.93
N LYS A 555 -26.78 -4.94 -18.01
CA LYS A 555 -27.92 -5.31 -18.89
C LYS A 555 -27.76 -6.69 -19.50
N LYS A 556 -26.53 -7.06 -19.86
CA LYS A 556 -26.18 -8.40 -20.41
C LYS A 556 -26.37 -9.54 -19.42
N LEU A 557 -26.45 -9.24 -18.11
CA LEU A 557 -26.76 -10.23 -17.07
C LEU A 557 -28.27 -10.49 -16.95
N LEU A 558 -29.14 -9.63 -17.48
CA LEU A 558 -30.59 -9.72 -17.27
C LEU A 558 -31.19 -11.00 -17.85
N SER A 559 -30.97 -11.35 -19.13
CA SER A 559 -31.59 -12.56 -19.71
C SER A 559 -31.21 -13.85 -18.94
N PRO A 560 -29.92 -14.11 -18.60
CA PRO A 560 -29.57 -15.24 -17.74
C PRO A 560 -30.20 -15.23 -16.35
N ILE A 561 -30.47 -14.05 -15.76
CA ILE A 561 -31.22 -13.95 -14.51
C ILE A 561 -32.68 -14.36 -14.73
N LEU A 562 -33.35 -13.73 -15.71
CA LEU A 562 -34.75 -13.96 -16.05
C LEU A 562 -35.02 -15.44 -16.37
N GLU A 563 -34.13 -16.07 -17.15
CA GLU A 563 -34.25 -17.45 -17.58
C GLU A 563 -33.91 -18.45 -16.46
N ARG A 564 -32.79 -18.28 -15.75
CA ARG A 564 -32.14 -19.38 -15.00
C ARG A 564 -31.93 -19.14 -13.51
N CYS A 565 -31.88 -17.90 -13.03
CA CYS A 565 -31.45 -17.60 -11.65
C CYS A 565 -32.64 -17.46 -10.69
N LYS A 566 -33.52 -18.46 -10.61
CA LYS A 566 -34.77 -18.39 -9.83
C LYS A 566 -34.56 -18.29 -8.31
N ALA A 567 -33.40 -18.71 -7.83
CA ALA A 567 -32.99 -18.64 -6.41
C ALA A 567 -32.41 -17.28 -5.99
N LEU A 568 -32.41 -16.26 -6.88
CA LEU A 568 -31.69 -15.01 -6.65
C LEU A 568 -32.37 -14.14 -5.57
N GLU A 569 -31.63 -13.89 -4.49
CA GLU A 569 -32.04 -13.10 -3.33
C GLU A 569 -31.51 -11.65 -3.41
N GLU A 570 -30.31 -11.45 -3.97
CA GLU A 570 -29.62 -10.17 -4.00
C GLU A 570 -28.92 -9.91 -5.33
N VAL A 571 -29.12 -8.70 -5.86
CA VAL A 571 -28.42 -8.14 -7.02
C VAL A 571 -27.78 -6.82 -6.62
N ARG A 572 -26.52 -6.60 -6.99
CA ARG A 572 -25.76 -5.39 -6.62
C ARG A 572 -24.88 -4.85 -7.75
N GLY A 573 -24.61 -3.55 -7.72
CA GLY A 573 -23.62 -2.86 -8.57
C GLY A 573 -23.99 -2.75 -10.05
N PHE A 574 -25.26 -2.89 -10.41
CA PHE A 574 -25.71 -2.61 -11.79
C PHE A 574 -25.57 -1.11 -12.07
N ASP A 575 -24.86 -0.74 -13.13
CA ASP A 575 -24.59 0.66 -13.47
C ASP A 575 -25.62 1.20 -14.48
N LEU A 576 -26.24 2.34 -14.17
CA LEU A 576 -27.05 3.09 -15.12
C LEU A 576 -26.14 4.02 -15.95
N GLU A 577 -25.41 3.45 -16.92
CA GLU A 577 -24.53 4.24 -17.80
C GLU A 577 -25.30 5.35 -18.53
N GLU A 578 -24.87 6.60 -18.31
CA GLU A 578 -25.57 7.82 -18.71
C GLU A 578 -25.39 8.21 -20.20
N LYS A 579 -24.93 7.28 -21.05
CA LYS A 579 -24.39 7.54 -22.41
C LYS A 579 -25.39 7.98 -23.49
N HIS A 580 -26.58 8.43 -23.09
CA HIS A 580 -27.52 9.17 -23.96
C HIS A 580 -27.78 10.62 -23.50
N LEU A 581 -27.30 11.05 -22.33
CA LEU A 581 -27.59 12.38 -21.77
C LEU A 581 -26.59 13.49 -22.15
N GLN A 582 -25.46 13.16 -22.79
CA GLN A 582 -24.47 14.15 -23.25
C GLN A 582 -24.79 14.77 -24.64
N SER A 583 -25.90 14.38 -25.28
CA SER A 583 -26.20 14.71 -26.69
C SER A 583 -27.26 15.81 -26.90
N THR A 584 -28.05 16.16 -25.88
CA THR A 584 -29.20 17.08 -26.04
C THR A 584 -29.34 18.05 -24.87
N SER A 585 -28.88 19.28 -25.08
CA SER A 585 -29.00 20.40 -24.15
C SER A 585 -30.40 21.03 -24.14
N TYR A 586 -31.46 20.22 -24.06
CA TYR A 586 -32.84 20.68 -23.88
C TYR A 586 -33.61 19.86 -22.85
N LEU A 587 -34.48 20.55 -22.12
CA LEU A 587 -35.20 20.05 -20.96
C LEU A 587 -36.27 19.03 -21.39
N CYS A 588 -36.34 17.89 -20.68
CA CYS A 588 -37.24 16.73 -20.90
C CYS A 588 -36.77 15.70 -21.96
N ILE A 589 -35.93 14.76 -21.51
CA ILE A 589 -35.69 13.47 -22.18
C ILE A 589 -36.63 12.41 -21.55
N PRO A 590 -37.28 11.52 -22.33
CA PRO A 590 -38.08 10.43 -21.77
C PRO A 590 -37.17 9.39 -21.09
N MET A 591 -37.56 8.91 -19.91
CA MET A 591 -36.76 8.01 -19.09
C MET A 591 -36.87 6.53 -19.54
N GLU A 592 -36.58 6.25 -20.82
CA GLU A 592 -36.49 4.91 -21.39
C GLU A 592 -35.15 4.22 -21.08
N SER A 593 -34.67 4.36 -19.83
CA SER A 593 -33.55 3.56 -19.36
C SER A 593 -33.98 2.09 -19.30
N SER A 594 -33.47 1.26 -20.21
CA SER A 594 -33.87 -0.14 -20.39
C SER A 594 -33.78 -1.02 -19.14
N LEU A 595 -32.99 -0.60 -18.14
CA LEU A 595 -32.92 -1.25 -16.83
C LEU A 595 -34.19 -1.04 -15.98
N LEU A 596 -34.84 0.14 -16.07
CA LEU A 596 -36.11 0.39 -15.40
C LEU A 596 -37.30 -0.27 -16.12
N THR A 597 -37.23 -0.44 -17.45
CA THR A 597 -38.27 -1.18 -18.19
C THR A 597 -38.21 -2.69 -17.95
N CYS A 598 -37.01 -3.25 -17.74
CA CYS A 598 -36.83 -4.66 -17.36
C CYS A 598 -36.99 -4.92 -15.84
N LEU A 599 -37.12 -3.90 -14.98
CA LEU A 599 -37.28 -4.09 -13.54
C LEU A 599 -38.55 -4.90 -13.15
N PRO A 600 -39.73 -4.70 -13.78
CA PRO A 600 -40.90 -5.56 -13.55
C PRO A 600 -40.65 -7.01 -13.97
N GLU A 601 -39.97 -7.23 -15.11
CA GLU A 601 -39.61 -8.58 -15.59
C GLU A 601 -38.68 -9.28 -14.60
N LEU A 602 -37.67 -8.55 -14.09
CA LEU A 602 -36.73 -9.03 -13.09
C LEU A 602 -37.44 -9.45 -11.80
N ILE A 603 -38.31 -8.60 -11.26
CA ILE A 603 -39.10 -8.88 -10.05
C ILE A 603 -39.99 -10.12 -10.27
N ASN A 604 -40.68 -10.20 -11.41
CA ASN A 604 -41.54 -11.35 -11.73
C ASN A 604 -40.75 -12.65 -11.91
N ALA A 605 -39.53 -12.59 -12.46
CA ALA A 605 -38.69 -13.75 -12.72
C ALA A 605 -37.86 -14.21 -11.52
N THR A 606 -37.63 -13.33 -10.53
CA THR A 606 -36.84 -13.59 -9.31
C THR A 606 -37.67 -13.30 -8.04
N PRO A 607 -38.64 -14.17 -7.69
CA PRO A 607 -39.58 -13.92 -6.59
C PRO A 607 -38.95 -13.86 -5.20
N ASN A 608 -37.67 -14.20 -5.06
CA ASN A 608 -36.89 -14.15 -3.82
C ASN A 608 -36.08 -12.85 -3.65
N LEU A 609 -36.11 -11.94 -4.63
CA LEU A 609 -35.24 -10.76 -4.71
C LEU A 609 -35.55 -9.73 -3.60
N ARG A 610 -34.69 -9.68 -2.57
CA ARG A 610 -34.78 -8.78 -1.39
C ARG A 610 -33.80 -7.60 -1.44
N VAL A 611 -32.83 -7.59 -2.36
CA VAL A 611 -31.93 -6.44 -2.58
C VAL A 611 -31.66 -6.26 -4.08
N PHE A 612 -31.77 -5.02 -4.56
CA PHE A 612 -31.42 -4.62 -5.92
C PHE A 612 -30.68 -3.28 -5.87
N GLU A 613 -29.38 -3.33 -5.60
CA GLU A 613 -28.50 -2.16 -5.44
C GLU A 613 -27.96 -1.71 -6.81
N VAL A 614 -28.29 -0.47 -7.18
CA VAL A 614 -27.88 0.18 -8.43
C VAL A 614 -26.77 1.20 -8.14
N THR A 615 -25.86 1.39 -9.07
CA THR A 615 -24.91 2.51 -9.08
C THR A 615 -25.28 3.45 -10.22
N LEU A 616 -25.13 4.75 -9.99
CA LEU A 616 -25.12 5.75 -11.06
C LEU A 616 -23.69 6.30 -11.12
N ASN A 617 -23.17 6.55 -12.32
CA ASN A 617 -21.84 7.13 -12.43
C ASN A 617 -21.77 8.47 -11.69
N ASN A 618 -20.71 8.62 -10.87
CA ASN A 618 -20.51 9.69 -9.88
C ASN A 618 -21.41 9.68 -8.63
N TYR A 619 -22.44 8.82 -8.51
CA TYR A 619 -23.37 8.82 -7.38
C TYR A 619 -23.79 7.41 -6.92
N GLU A 620 -23.42 7.01 -5.69
CA GLU A 620 -23.97 5.80 -5.07
C GLU A 620 -25.45 5.99 -4.67
N VAL A 621 -26.36 5.29 -5.36
CA VAL A 621 -27.82 5.33 -5.13
C VAL A 621 -28.31 3.95 -4.69
N HIS A 622 -28.16 3.69 -3.40
CA HIS A 622 -28.49 2.40 -2.78
C HIS A 622 -30.00 2.20 -2.68
N VAL A 623 -30.60 1.51 -3.65
CA VAL A 623 -32.00 1.07 -3.57
C VAL A 623 -32.09 -0.30 -2.87
N TRP A 624 -33.04 -0.43 -1.95
CA TRP A 624 -33.35 -1.67 -1.25
C TRP A 624 -34.84 -1.98 -1.38
N PHE A 625 -35.18 -3.19 -1.86
CA PHE A 625 -36.55 -3.66 -2.05
C PHE A 625 -36.88 -4.72 -1.00
N CYS A 626 -37.41 -4.31 0.16
CA CYS A 626 -37.89 -5.31 1.11
C CYS A 626 -39.27 -5.81 0.67
N LEU A 627 -39.34 -7.06 0.21
CA LEU A 627 -40.61 -7.73 -0.14
C LEU A 627 -41.61 -7.83 1.03
N ALA A 628 -41.19 -7.51 2.26
CA ALA A 628 -42.06 -7.28 3.42
C ALA A 628 -42.74 -5.89 3.44
N GLY A 629 -42.83 -5.19 2.30
CA GLY A 629 -43.67 -3.99 2.14
C GLY A 629 -43.00 -2.63 2.34
N THR A 630 -41.66 -2.56 2.36
CA THR A 630 -40.93 -1.29 2.58
C THR A 630 -39.82 -1.09 1.55
N LEU A 631 -39.84 0.06 0.86
CA LEU A 631 -38.77 0.49 -0.04
C LEU A 631 -37.78 1.35 0.75
N LEU A 632 -36.52 0.94 0.84
CA LEU A 632 -35.48 1.72 1.52
C LEU A 632 -34.56 2.35 0.47
N LEU A 633 -34.94 3.53 -0.02
CA LEU A 633 -34.34 4.18 -1.18
C LEU A 633 -33.33 5.26 -0.74
N LYS A 634 -32.07 4.87 -0.57
CA LYS A 634 -30.98 5.74 -0.10
C LYS A 634 -30.22 6.38 -1.28
N ILE A 635 -30.76 7.49 -1.79
CA ILE A 635 -30.06 8.37 -2.74
C ILE A 635 -29.03 9.23 -2.00
N ASN A 636 -27.78 9.27 -2.49
CA ASN A 636 -26.92 10.45 -2.34
C ASN A 636 -27.23 11.41 -3.51
N PHE A 637 -27.60 12.65 -3.21
CA PHE A 637 -28.03 13.68 -4.19
C PHE A 637 -26.97 13.98 -5.26
N ASN A 638 -27.34 14.37 -6.49
CA ASN A 638 -28.25 15.48 -6.85
C ASN A 638 -29.62 15.06 -7.43
N ALA A 639 -30.71 15.18 -6.66
CA ALA A 639 -31.95 14.41 -6.92
C ALA A 639 -33.19 15.22 -7.36
N LYS A 640 -33.11 16.06 -8.41
CA LYS A 640 -34.31 16.67 -9.03
C LYS A 640 -35.07 15.76 -10.02
N LEU A 641 -34.47 14.68 -10.54
CA LEU A 641 -35.10 13.84 -11.58
C LEU A 641 -35.97 12.70 -11.02
N VAL A 642 -35.45 11.92 -10.07
CA VAL A 642 -36.06 10.64 -9.62
C VAL A 642 -37.49 10.81 -9.08
N LEU A 643 -37.75 11.92 -8.36
CA LEU A 643 -39.04 12.18 -7.74
C LEU A 643 -40.20 12.36 -8.75
N LYS A 644 -39.92 12.68 -10.03
CA LYS A 644 -40.94 12.94 -11.05
C LYS A 644 -41.69 11.67 -11.52
N HIS A 645 -41.13 10.47 -11.29
CA HIS A 645 -41.65 9.21 -11.82
C HIS A 645 -42.28 8.26 -10.77
N LEU A 646 -42.03 8.51 -9.48
CA LEU A 646 -42.63 7.77 -8.34
C LEU A 646 -44.16 7.60 -8.38
N PRO A 647 -44.99 8.56 -8.86
CA PRO A 647 -46.46 8.41 -8.90
C PRO A 647 -46.99 7.22 -9.71
N LYS A 648 -46.17 6.59 -10.57
CA LYS A 648 -46.55 5.35 -11.28
C LYS A 648 -46.43 4.08 -10.42
N TRP A 649 -45.78 4.12 -9.25
CA TRP A 649 -45.45 2.95 -8.44
C TRP A 649 -46.37 2.80 -7.21
N LYS A 650 -47.68 2.63 -7.44
CA LYS A 650 -48.76 2.64 -6.42
C LYS A 650 -48.77 1.48 -5.38
N LYS A 651 -47.63 0.87 -5.04
CA LYS A 651 -47.52 -0.26 -4.07
C LYS A 651 -46.30 -0.20 -3.14
N LEU A 652 -45.65 0.95 -2.98
CA LEU A 652 -44.43 1.08 -2.16
C LEU A 652 -44.59 2.18 -1.11
N ALA A 653 -44.27 1.87 0.16
CA ALA A 653 -44.41 2.78 1.30
C ALA A 653 -43.05 3.38 1.74
N ALA A 654 -43.06 4.70 1.96
CA ALA A 654 -41.99 5.56 2.51
C ALA A 654 -40.67 5.70 1.71
N VAL A 655 -39.98 6.86 1.90
CA VAL A 655 -38.68 7.25 1.29
C VAL A 655 -37.95 8.25 2.22
N VAL A 656 -36.61 8.23 2.33
CA VAL A 656 -35.76 9.13 3.18
C VAL A 656 -34.40 9.44 2.52
N LEU A 657 -33.79 10.64 2.68
CA LEU A 657 -32.73 11.21 1.80
C LEU A 657 -31.59 12.02 2.53
N ARG A 658 -30.37 12.17 1.94
CA ARG A 658 -29.20 13.04 2.39
C ARG A 658 -28.22 13.47 1.22
N GLU A 659 -27.24 14.38 1.46
CA GLU A 659 -26.46 15.15 0.43
C GLU A 659 -24.89 15.29 0.60
N GLY A 660 -24.17 15.84 -0.41
CA GLY A 660 -22.70 16.14 -0.47
C GLY A 660 -22.26 17.17 -1.58
N ARG A 661 -20.95 17.55 -1.74
CA ARG A 661 -20.45 18.67 -2.61
C ARG A 661 -19.12 18.42 -3.39
N GLY A 662 -18.78 19.26 -4.40
CA GLY A 662 -17.53 19.23 -5.23
C GLY A 662 -17.15 20.57 -5.95
N PRO A 663 -16.28 20.54 -7.01
CA PRO A 663 -16.11 21.56 -8.09
C PRO A 663 -15.99 20.93 -9.54
N GLU A 664 -15.97 21.56 -10.74
CA GLU A 664 -15.76 22.93 -11.31
C GLU A 664 -14.28 23.28 -11.71
N SER A 665 -13.89 23.91 -12.85
CA SER A 665 -14.54 24.33 -14.14
C SER A 665 -13.46 24.61 -15.27
N PRO A 666 -13.76 24.69 -16.61
CA PRO A 666 -12.74 24.55 -17.70
C PRO A 666 -11.99 25.76 -18.34
N ASP A 667 -12.43 27.03 -18.22
CA ASP A 667 -12.00 28.15 -19.11
C ASP A 667 -10.57 28.73 -18.89
N ASN A 668 -9.53 27.88 -18.93
CA ASN A 668 -8.16 28.25 -18.54
C ASN A 668 -7.19 28.45 -19.74
N PRO A 669 -6.70 29.68 -20.01
CA PRO A 669 -5.80 29.97 -21.14
C PRO A 669 -4.37 29.39 -20.99
N GLY A 670 -4.03 28.74 -19.88
CA GLY A 670 -2.75 28.07 -19.68
C GLY A 670 -2.47 26.91 -20.66
N TYR A 671 -3.51 26.25 -21.16
CA TYR A 671 -3.41 25.00 -21.94
C TYR A 671 -2.65 25.18 -23.28
N SER A 672 -2.85 26.30 -23.98
CA SER A 672 -2.28 26.57 -25.31
C SER A 672 -0.75 26.67 -25.32
N LYS A 673 -0.16 27.40 -24.35
CA LYS A 673 1.28 27.71 -24.36
C LYS A 673 2.18 26.48 -24.20
N PHE A 674 1.67 25.41 -23.59
CA PHE A 674 2.41 24.16 -23.39
C PHE A 674 2.75 23.45 -24.71
N GLN A 675 1.83 23.43 -25.69
CA GLN A 675 2.01 22.70 -26.95
C GLN A 675 3.02 23.35 -27.93
N THR A 676 3.35 24.63 -27.76
CA THR A 676 4.33 25.33 -28.60
C THR A 676 5.76 24.99 -28.20
N CYS A 677 6.03 24.83 -26.89
CA CYS A 677 7.37 24.60 -26.37
C CYS A 677 7.97 23.26 -26.85
N ILE A 678 7.17 22.19 -26.84
CA ILE A 678 7.61 20.83 -27.20
C ILE A 678 8.08 20.72 -28.67
N ARG A 679 7.46 21.47 -29.60
CA ARG A 679 7.86 21.50 -31.02
C ARG A 679 9.27 22.07 -31.22
N VAL A 680 9.63 23.13 -30.50
CA VAL A 680 10.95 23.80 -30.61
C VAL A 680 12.08 22.91 -30.10
N ILE A 681 11.84 22.17 -29.01
CA ILE A 681 12.85 21.28 -28.41
C ILE A 681 13.21 20.13 -29.35
N LYS A 682 12.20 19.52 -30.00
CA LYS A 682 12.38 18.32 -30.82
C LYS A 682 13.22 18.58 -32.08
N SER A 683 12.87 19.62 -32.84
CA SER A 683 13.61 20.06 -34.04
C SER A 683 15.08 20.39 -33.76
N ARG A 684 15.43 20.76 -32.52
CA ARG A 684 16.78 21.18 -32.11
C ARG A 684 17.66 20.03 -31.58
N LEU A 685 17.06 18.87 -31.32
CA LEU A 685 17.76 17.62 -31.01
C LEU A 685 18.05 16.80 -32.27
N GLU A 686 17.18 16.91 -33.27
CA GLU A 686 17.29 16.24 -34.57
C GLU A 686 18.33 16.92 -35.50
N SER A 687 18.78 18.13 -35.17
CA SER A 687 19.73 18.95 -35.96
C SER A 687 21.20 18.90 -35.47
N LEU A 688 21.58 17.93 -34.65
CA LEU A 688 22.95 17.80 -34.11
C LEU A 688 23.78 16.81 -34.94
N PRO A 689 25.08 17.09 -35.25
CA PRO A 689 25.90 16.20 -36.05
C PRO A 689 26.12 14.82 -35.43
N GLN A 690 26.19 13.78 -36.26
CA GLN A 690 26.58 12.45 -35.81
C GLN A 690 28.10 12.41 -35.56
N SER A 691 28.50 11.90 -34.39
CA SER A 691 29.86 11.49 -34.09
C SER A 691 29.84 10.17 -33.32
N GLU A 692 30.87 9.36 -33.51
CA GLU A 692 30.88 7.95 -33.12
C GLU A 692 31.22 7.77 -31.62
N VAL A 693 30.20 7.71 -30.76
CA VAL A 693 30.02 6.66 -29.72
C VAL A 693 28.58 6.78 -29.18
N ARG A 694 27.77 5.75 -29.41
CA ARG A 694 26.57 5.49 -28.60
C ARG A 694 26.48 4.01 -28.24
N ASN A 695 26.99 3.69 -27.05
CA ASN A 695 26.73 2.44 -26.37
C ASN A 695 26.18 2.78 -24.97
N ARG A 696 25.14 2.06 -24.53
CA ARG A 696 24.43 2.18 -23.24
C ARG A 696 23.49 3.38 -23.05
N ASP A 697 22.21 3.10 -23.30
CA ASP A 697 21.12 3.22 -22.32
C ASP A 697 20.92 4.57 -21.61
N VAL A 698 20.17 5.47 -22.25
CA VAL A 698 19.43 6.53 -21.55
C VAL A 698 18.12 5.95 -21.00
N CYS A 699 18.15 5.41 -19.78
CA CYS A 699 16.93 5.03 -19.06
C CYS A 699 16.24 6.28 -18.49
N LEU A 700 15.34 6.89 -19.28
CA LEU A 700 14.32 7.79 -18.73
C LEU A 700 13.32 6.98 -17.92
N LEU A 701 13.04 7.42 -16.69
CA LEU A 701 12.19 6.74 -15.74
C LEU A 701 11.24 7.74 -15.09
N TYR A 702 9.95 7.61 -15.40
CA TYR A 702 8.86 8.34 -14.75
C TYR A 702 8.18 7.42 -13.72
N GLU A 703 7.92 7.97 -12.55
CA GLU A 703 6.81 7.60 -11.64
C GLU A 703 5.85 8.79 -11.55
#